data_AF-A0A5A7QEG4-F1
#
_entry.id   AF-A0A5A7QEG4-F1
#
_cell.length_a   1.000
_cell.length_b   1.000
_cell.length_c   1.000
_cell.angle_alpha   90.00
_cell.angle_beta   90.00
_cell.angle_gamma   90.00
#
_symmetry.space_group_name_H-M   'P 1'
#
loop_
_entity.id
_entity.type
_entity.pdbx_description
1 polymer ?
#
loop_
_entity_poly.entity_id
_entity_poly.type
_entity_poly.pdbx_seq_one_letter_code
_entity_poly.pdbx_strand_id
1 'polypeptide(L)'
;MNPTKSRRKIVPAENGDTADKQDQLLLSAAICNGEDLGPFVRKAFASGKPETLLHHLKHFTKSKESEIEDVCRAHYQDFILAVDDLRSLLSDADSLKSSLSNSNSKLQSVAVPLLTSLDAFVEAKNKCSNIALAIDSLSTCVQLMEFCSRANSHLARDNFYMALKCVDSIETNFQDKTPSSTLRRMLEKQIPSIRAHIERKVSKEFGDWLVDIRTVSRNLGQLAIGQASAARQREEELRIKQRQAEEQSRLSLRDCVYALEEEDDDEIDGVIDGSNGGNGILGFDLTPLYRAYHIHQTLGLEDRFKQYYFENRKLQLTSDFQVSSMTPFLESHQTFFAQIAGFFIVEDRVLRTGGGLISRLEVENLWDTAVSKMCSVLEDQFSRMQTANHLLLIKDYVSLLGVTLRRFGYPIDALLDVLSKHRDKYHELLLSDCRKQVAEALAADKFEQMYMKKEYEYSMNVLSFQIQTSNIMPAFPYVAPFSSTVPDCCRIVRSFIEDSVSFMSYGGQLEYYDVVRKYLDRLLTEVLDNALLKVINGSIAGVTQAMQMAANMAVFERACDFFFRHAAQLSGIPLRMAERGRRKFPLTKARDAAEDTLSGLLKQKVDGFMSLIENVNWMADEPPQGGNEYANEVIIFLETLVSTAQQVLPVKVMKRVLQEVLAHISETIVGVLMGESVKRFNVNSIMGLDVDIRLLESFAENQAAALLSEVDANELKSGLVESRQLVNLLLSNHPENFLNPVIRERSYNALDYRKVVAVSEKLRDQSDRLFSSFGTRGAKQNPKKKSLDALIKRLKDVN
;
A
#
# COMPACT_ATOMS: atom_id res chain seq x y z
N MET A 1 -99.44 79.98 61.00
CA MET A 1 -99.81 81.40 61.18
C MET A 1 -99.86 81.68 62.68
N ASN A 2 -99.04 82.60 63.18
CA ASN A 2 -99.32 83.35 64.43
C ASN A 2 -100.34 84.46 64.09
N PRO A 3 -100.92 85.19 65.06
CA PRO A 3 -101.68 84.80 66.26
C PRO A 3 -103.01 85.61 66.31
N THR A 4 -103.85 85.52 67.37
CA THR A 4 -104.44 86.72 68.02
C THR A 4 -105.18 86.39 69.32
N LYS A 5 -104.75 87.02 70.41
CA LYS A 5 -105.47 87.22 71.67
C LYS A 5 -106.53 88.32 71.50
N SER A 6 -107.62 88.27 72.25
CA SER A 6 -108.41 89.48 72.59
C SER A 6 -108.88 89.46 74.05
N ARG A 7 -108.85 90.65 74.65
CA ARG A 7 -108.88 90.99 76.09
C ARG A 7 -110.27 91.49 76.49
N ARG A 8 -110.66 91.22 77.75
CA ARG A 8 -111.80 91.77 78.51
C ARG A 8 -112.07 93.27 78.31
N LYS A 9 -113.34 93.67 78.52
CA LYS A 9 -113.70 95.02 79.02
C LYS A 9 -114.85 94.93 80.03
N ILE A 10 -114.61 95.51 81.22
CA ILE A 10 -115.58 95.81 82.30
C ILE A 10 -115.68 97.34 82.38
N VAL A 11 -116.89 97.90 82.53
CA VAL A 11 -117.17 99.23 83.13
C VAL A 11 -118.66 99.27 83.59
N PRO A 12 -119.11 100.18 84.49
CA PRO A 12 -119.71 99.82 85.78
C PRO A 12 -121.11 100.42 86.03
N ALA A 13 -121.62 100.14 87.23
CA ALA A 13 -122.98 100.32 87.74
C ALA A 13 -123.50 101.76 87.96
N GLU A 14 -124.83 101.87 88.07
CA GLU A 14 -125.60 102.81 88.91
C GLU A 14 -126.96 102.18 89.25
N ASN A 15 -127.69 102.52 90.31
CA ASN A 15 -127.41 102.68 91.73
C ASN A 15 -128.78 102.52 92.43
N GLY A 16 -128.87 101.64 93.43
CA GLY A 16 -130.10 101.36 94.22
C GLY A 16 -130.10 99.92 94.74
N ASP A 17 -130.15 99.71 96.06
CA ASP A 17 -129.97 98.44 96.81
C ASP A 17 -128.54 97.86 96.85
N THR A 18 -127.63 98.58 97.52
CA THR A 18 -126.19 98.28 97.63
C THR A 18 -125.78 97.32 98.74
N ALA A 19 -126.68 96.88 99.65
CA ALA A 19 -126.30 95.95 100.73
C ALA A 19 -126.35 94.47 100.30
N ASP A 20 -127.42 94.02 99.62
CA ASP A 20 -127.62 92.59 99.28
C ASP A 20 -126.71 92.10 98.12
N LYS A 21 -126.39 92.97 97.15
CA LYS A 21 -125.47 92.62 96.04
C LYS A 21 -124.02 92.44 96.50
N GLN A 22 -123.60 93.18 97.51
CA GLN A 22 -122.23 93.10 98.03
C GLN A 22 -122.04 91.83 98.86
N ASP A 23 -123.07 91.41 99.62
CA ASP A 23 -123.10 90.10 100.27
C ASP A 23 -123.16 88.93 99.26
N GLN A 24 -123.81 89.09 98.09
CA GLN A 24 -123.82 88.07 97.02
C GLN A 24 -122.44 87.90 96.33
N LEU A 25 -121.71 88.99 96.10
CA LEU A 25 -120.37 88.96 95.51
C LEU A 25 -119.31 88.39 96.47
N LEU A 26 -119.43 88.70 97.76
CA LEU A 26 -118.54 88.13 98.78
C LEU A 26 -118.76 86.62 98.95
N LEU A 27 -120.02 86.16 98.87
CA LEU A 27 -120.34 84.73 98.92
C LEU A 27 -119.80 83.96 97.71
N SER A 28 -119.95 84.50 96.49
CA SER A 28 -119.44 83.84 95.27
C SER A 28 -117.91 83.79 95.23
N ALA A 29 -117.23 84.83 95.72
CA ALA A 29 -115.79 84.84 95.87
C ALA A 29 -115.30 83.82 96.92
N ALA A 30 -115.96 83.75 98.09
CA ALA A 30 -115.64 82.78 99.14
C ALA A 30 -115.78 81.33 98.65
N ILE A 31 -116.83 81.02 97.87
CA ILE A 31 -117.04 79.67 97.30
C ILE A 31 -115.99 79.35 96.23
N CYS A 32 -115.66 80.29 95.33
CA CYS A 32 -114.62 80.09 94.32
C CYS A 32 -113.22 79.92 94.92
N ASN A 33 -112.97 80.53 96.08
CA ASN A 33 -111.68 80.47 96.78
C ASN A 33 -111.63 79.36 97.86
N GLY A 34 -112.74 78.68 98.16
CA GLY A 34 -112.81 77.59 99.14
C GLY A 34 -112.78 78.02 100.61
N GLU A 35 -113.25 79.23 100.94
CA GLU A 35 -113.24 79.79 102.30
C GLU A 35 -114.43 79.30 103.16
N ASP A 36 -114.29 79.35 104.50
CA ASP A 36 -115.32 78.89 105.46
C ASP A 36 -116.58 79.76 105.41
N LEU A 37 -117.71 79.15 105.07
CA LEU A 37 -119.02 79.79 104.91
C LEU A 37 -119.74 80.03 106.24
N GLY A 38 -119.20 79.55 107.36
CA GLY A 38 -119.77 79.71 108.71
C GLY A 38 -120.16 81.14 109.13
N PRO A 39 -119.39 82.20 108.79
CA PRO A 39 -119.73 83.59 109.14
C PRO A 39 -120.97 84.10 108.39
N PHE A 40 -121.14 83.72 107.12
CA PHE A 40 -122.29 84.13 106.30
C PHE A 40 -123.57 83.44 106.75
N VAL A 41 -123.48 82.15 107.13
CA VAL A 41 -124.60 81.42 107.75
C VAL A 41 -125.00 82.07 109.08
N ARG A 42 -124.03 82.40 109.96
CA ARG A 42 -124.31 83.08 111.23
C ARG A 42 -124.94 84.47 111.04
N LYS A 43 -124.45 85.26 110.09
CA LYS A 43 -124.99 86.60 109.77
C LYS A 43 -126.43 86.49 109.24
N ALA A 44 -126.73 85.52 108.39
CA ALA A 44 -128.07 85.31 107.81
C ALA A 44 -129.11 84.82 108.83
N PHE A 45 -128.70 83.98 109.79
CA PHE A 45 -129.59 83.55 110.89
C PHE A 45 -129.78 84.65 111.94
N ALA A 46 -128.75 85.45 112.23
CA ALA A 46 -128.85 86.57 113.18
C ALA A 46 -129.72 87.73 112.66
N SER A 47 -129.79 87.94 111.34
CA SER A 47 -130.63 88.96 110.70
C SER A 47 -132.08 88.50 110.44
N GLY A 48 -132.45 87.28 110.86
CA GLY A 48 -133.81 86.75 110.75
C GLY A 48 -134.27 86.46 109.31
N LYS A 49 -133.36 86.42 108.33
CA LYS A 49 -133.67 86.19 106.91
C LYS A 49 -132.74 85.13 106.28
N PRO A 50 -132.94 83.83 106.55
CA PRO A 50 -132.12 82.75 105.97
C PRO A 50 -132.41 82.47 104.47
N GLU A 51 -133.57 82.88 103.94
CA GLU A 51 -133.97 82.62 102.55
C GLU A 51 -133.11 83.35 101.51
N THR A 52 -132.57 84.52 101.83
CA THR A 52 -131.71 85.30 100.91
C THR A 52 -130.38 84.59 100.62
N LEU A 53 -129.80 83.91 101.61
CA LEU A 53 -128.58 83.11 101.43
C LEU A 53 -128.80 81.90 100.51
N LEU A 54 -129.93 81.21 100.68
CA LEU A 54 -130.30 80.04 99.88
C LEU A 54 -130.56 80.45 98.42
N HIS A 55 -131.15 81.64 98.20
CA HIS A 55 -131.32 82.20 96.86
C HIS A 55 -129.98 82.51 96.17
N HIS A 56 -129.02 83.11 96.90
CA HIS A 56 -127.69 83.40 96.37
C HIS A 56 -126.90 82.13 96.02
N LEU A 57 -126.98 81.07 96.84
CA LEU A 57 -126.37 79.76 96.54
C LEU A 57 -126.98 79.10 95.30
N LYS A 58 -128.31 79.08 95.18
CA LYS A 58 -129.00 78.52 94.00
C LYS A 58 -128.65 79.26 92.71
N HIS A 59 -128.47 80.58 92.77
CA HIS A 59 -128.04 81.36 91.60
C HIS A 59 -126.60 81.04 91.19
N PHE A 60 -125.70 80.83 92.15
CA PHE A 60 -124.32 80.44 91.86
C PHE A 60 -124.22 79.07 91.18
N THR A 61 -124.97 78.07 91.67
CA THR A 61 -125.01 76.73 91.04
C THR A 61 -125.47 76.80 89.59
N LYS A 62 -126.57 77.50 89.29
CA LYS A 62 -127.06 77.66 87.92
C LYS A 62 -126.06 78.34 86.99
N SER A 63 -125.32 79.34 87.49
CA SER A 63 -124.30 80.02 86.69
C SER A 63 -123.15 79.08 86.31
N LYS A 64 -122.75 78.16 87.21
CA LYS A 64 -121.67 77.21 86.93
C LYS A 64 -122.11 76.05 86.04
N GLU A 65 -123.35 75.60 86.16
CA GLU A 65 -123.93 74.61 85.22
C GLU A 65 -123.95 75.17 83.78
N SER A 66 -124.35 76.42 83.60
CA SER A 66 -124.33 77.08 82.28
C SER A 66 -122.91 77.21 81.71
N GLU A 67 -121.91 77.51 82.55
CA GLU A 67 -120.52 77.66 82.10
C GLU A 67 -119.92 76.32 81.65
N ILE A 68 -120.30 75.21 82.30
CA ILE A 68 -119.89 73.85 81.92
C ILE A 68 -120.56 73.43 80.60
N GLU A 69 -121.86 73.70 80.43
CA GLU A 69 -122.57 73.38 79.19
C GLU A 69 -121.96 74.07 77.96
N ASP A 70 -121.57 75.35 78.08
CA ASP A 70 -120.96 76.09 76.97
C ASP A 70 -119.58 75.55 76.58
N VAL A 71 -118.76 75.13 77.55
CA VAL A 71 -117.44 74.51 77.28
C VAL A 71 -117.59 73.14 76.62
N CYS A 72 -118.52 72.30 77.11
CA CYS A 72 -118.78 71.00 76.51
C CYS A 72 -119.37 71.13 75.10
N ARG A 73 -120.23 72.13 74.85
CA ARG A 73 -120.82 72.38 73.53
C ARG A 73 -119.78 72.88 72.52
N ALA A 74 -118.77 73.63 72.97
CA ALA A 74 -117.71 74.14 72.10
C ALA A 74 -116.73 73.05 71.61
N HIS A 75 -116.47 71.99 72.40
CA HIS A 75 -115.36 71.06 72.14
C HIS A 75 -115.77 69.60 71.84
N TYR A 76 -117.06 69.24 71.82
CA TYR A 76 -117.47 67.85 71.54
C TYR A 76 -117.10 67.38 70.12
N GLN A 77 -117.17 68.28 69.14
CA GLN A 77 -116.96 67.95 67.72
C GLN A 77 -115.47 67.61 67.44
N ASP A 78 -114.55 68.36 68.02
CA ASP A 78 -113.10 68.16 67.85
C ASP A 78 -112.62 66.83 68.45
N PHE A 79 -113.23 66.40 69.56
CA PHE A 79 -112.91 65.12 70.20
C PHE A 79 -113.31 63.92 69.33
N ILE A 80 -114.48 63.99 68.68
CA ILE A 80 -114.94 62.91 67.79
C ILE A 80 -114.02 62.79 66.56
N LEU A 81 -113.65 63.92 65.95
CA LEU A 81 -112.74 63.94 64.80
C LEU A 81 -111.37 63.32 65.14
N ALA A 82 -110.80 63.64 66.31
CA ALA A 82 -109.52 63.07 66.73
C ALA A 82 -109.57 61.54 66.95
N VAL A 83 -110.71 61.00 67.41
CA VAL A 83 -110.89 59.55 67.59
C VAL A 83 -111.07 58.84 66.25
N ASP A 84 -111.81 59.44 65.31
CA ASP A 84 -111.98 58.90 63.96
C ASP A 84 -110.65 58.90 63.18
N ASP A 85 -109.83 59.95 63.30
CA ASP A 85 -108.50 60.02 62.69
C ASP A 85 -107.56 58.91 63.23
N LEU A 86 -107.61 58.63 64.53
CA LEU A 86 -106.83 57.55 65.15
C LEU A 86 -107.24 56.16 64.65
N ARG A 87 -108.54 55.97 64.40
CA ARG A 87 -109.08 54.74 63.82
C ARG A 87 -108.70 54.59 62.34
N SER A 88 -108.67 55.68 61.57
CA SER A 88 -108.17 55.70 60.20
C SER A 88 -106.69 55.33 60.14
N LEU A 89 -105.86 55.92 61.01
CA LEU A 89 -104.42 55.59 61.08
C LEU A 89 -104.15 54.12 61.41
N LEU A 90 -104.98 53.52 62.27
CA LEU A 90 -104.87 52.09 62.59
C LEU A 90 -105.19 51.22 61.37
N SER A 91 -106.24 51.57 60.61
CA SER A 91 -106.60 50.92 59.35
C SER A 91 -105.50 51.07 58.30
N ASP A 92 -104.91 52.25 58.18
CA ASP A 92 -103.82 52.51 57.24
C ASP A 92 -102.56 51.72 57.61
N ALA A 93 -102.23 51.61 58.90
CA ALA A 93 -101.13 50.79 59.40
C ALA A 93 -101.33 49.29 59.12
N ASP A 94 -102.54 48.77 59.29
CA ASP A 94 -102.87 47.38 58.95
C ASP A 94 -102.84 47.14 57.43
N SER A 95 -103.25 48.13 56.63
CA SER A 95 -103.14 48.08 55.17
C SER A 95 -101.67 48.05 54.72
N LEU A 96 -100.81 48.83 55.37
CA LEU A 96 -99.37 48.89 55.08
C LEU A 96 -98.68 47.59 55.48
N LYS A 97 -99.02 47.03 56.65
CA LYS A 97 -98.53 45.72 57.09
C LYS A 97 -98.90 44.63 56.10
N SER A 98 -100.15 44.64 55.61
CA SER A 98 -100.64 43.70 54.60
C SER A 98 -99.91 43.88 53.27
N SER A 99 -99.70 45.13 52.83
CA SER A 99 -98.96 45.44 51.59
C SER A 99 -97.48 45.06 51.67
N LEU A 100 -96.84 45.24 52.83
CA LEU A 100 -95.45 44.84 53.07
C LEU A 100 -95.34 43.31 53.10
N SER A 101 -96.27 42.62 53.76
CA SER A 101 -96.32 41.15 53.75
C SER A 101 -96.53 40.60 52.35
N ASN A 102 -97.39 41.23 51.54
CA ASN A 102 -97.65 40.85 50.15
C ASN A 102 -96.44 41.14 49.24
N SER A 103 -95.73 42.25 49.48
CA SER A 103 -94.51 42.57 48.74
C SER A 103 -93.37 41.60 49.10
N ASN A 104 -93.25 41.24 50.37
CA ASN A 104 -92.27 40.24 50.84
C ASN A 104 -92.59 38.85 50.30
N SER A 105 -93.87 38.43 50.28
CA SER A 105 -94.26 37.15 49.69
C SER A 105 -93.98 37.13 48.18
N LYS A 106 -94.29 38.21 47.45
CA LYS A 106 -93.93 38.34 46.03
C LYS A 106 -92.42 38.29 45.80
N LEU A 107 -91.64 39.00 46.59
CA LEU A 107 -90.17 39.01 46.50
C LEU A 107 -89.61 37.60 46.74
N GLN A 108 -90.06 36.91 47.79
CA GLN A 108 -89.63 35.54 48.05
C GLN A 108 -90.09 34.57 46.95
N SER A 109 -91.30 34.75 46.41
CA SER A 109 -91.81 33.89 45.33
C SER A 109 -91.00 34.01 44.03
N VAL A 110 -90.30 35.13 43.81
CA VAL A 110 -89.42 35.34 42.65
C VAL A 110 -87.95 35.03 42.97
N ALA A 111 -87.47 35.43 44.15
CA ALA A 111 -86.07 35.27 44.53
C ALA A 111 -85.68 33.81 44.80
N VAL A 112 -86.57 33.02 45.42
CA VAL A 112 -86.27 31.61 45.73
C VAL A 112 -86.10 30.77 44.44
N PRO A 113 -87.00 30.82 43.44
CA PRO A 113 -86.77 30.14 42.17
C PRO A 113 -85.55 30.66 41.39
N LEU A 114 -85.24 31.95 41.51
CA LEU A 114 -84.07 32.52 40.83
C LEU A 114 -82.76 32.04 41.48
N LEU A 115 -82.71 31.94 42.81
CA LEU A 115 -81.57 31.39 43.54
C LEU A 115 -81.36 29.91 43.21
N THR A 116 -82.43 29.11 43.20
CA THR A 116 -82.30 27.69 42.82
C THR A 116 -81.87 27.54 41.36
N SER A 117 -82.34 28.42 40.46
CA SER A 117 -81.87 28.46 39.07
C SER A 117 -80.41 28.90 38.96
N LEU A 118 -79.93 29.81 39.83
CA LEU A 118 -78.55 30.26 39.87
C LEU A 118 -77.63 29.16 40.39
N ASP A 119 -78.03 28.47 41.47
CA ASP A 119 -77.29 27.32 42.01
C ASP A 119 -77.19 26.20 40.98
N ALA A 120 -78.30 25.89 40.29
CA ALA A 120 -78.31 24.94 39.18
C ALA A 120 -77.39 25.39 38.02
N PHE A 121 -77.33 26.70 37.72
CA PHE A 121 -76.42 27.24 36.70
C PHE A 121 -74.95 27.15 37.12
N VAL A 122 -74.61 27.43 38.38
CA VAL A 122 -73.25 27.30 38.91
C VAL A 122 -72.81 25.83 38.93
N GLU A 123 -73.69 24.92 39.35
CA GLU A 123 -73.42 23.49 39.30
C GLU A 123 -73.24 23.01 37.86
N ALA A 124 -74.07 23.48 36.92
CA ALA A 124 -73.90 23.21 35.49
C ALA A 124 -72.58 23.77 34.95
N LYS A 125 -72.18 24.99 35.34
CA LYS A 125 -70.90 25.60 34.93
C LYS A 125 -69.71 24.82 35.48
N ASN A 126 -69.76 24.36 36.72
CA ASN A 126 -68.73 23.49 37.31
C ASN A 126 -68.66 22.15 36.58
N LYS A 127 -69.80 21.54 36.25
CA LYS A 127 -69.86 20.33 35.42
C LYS A 127 -69.25 20.60 34.04
N CYS A 128 -69.60 21.70 33.37
CA CYS A 128 -69.01 22.07 32.09
C CYS A 128 -67.49 22.29 32.17
N SER A 129 -66.99 22.93 33.23
CA SER A 129 -65.55 23.10 33.46
C SER A 129 -64.85 21.76 33.68
N ASN A 130 -65.43 20.86 34.48
CA ASN A 130 -64.89 19.53 34.70
C ASN A 130 -64.92 18.68 33.42
N ILE A 131 -65.99 18.80 32.62
CA ILE A 131 -66.10 18.14 31.31
C ILE A 131 -65.03 18.70 30.35
N ALA A 132 -64.80 20.01 30.32
CA ALA A 132 -63.75 20.62 29.49
C ALA A 132 -62.35 20.10 29.89
N LEU A 133 -62.02 20.09 31.18
CA LEU A 133 -60.76 19.53 31.66
C LEU A 133 -60.61 18.03 31.35
N ALA A 134 -61.71 17.27 31.42
CA ALA A 134 -61.72 15.85 31.05
C ALA A 134 -61.51 15.67 29.54
N ILE A 135 -62.12 16.51 28.70
CA ILE A 135 -61.93 16.50 27.23
C ILE A 135 -60.47 16.83 26.90
N ASP A 136 -59.88 17.86 27.52
CA ASP A 136 -58.48 18.23 27.29
C ASP A 136 -57.51 17.12 27.73
N SER A 137 -57.79 16.51 28.88
CA SER A 137 -57.02 15.37 29.39
C SER A 137 -57.14 14.15 28.48
N LEU A 138 -58.35 13.85 27.98
CA LEU A 138 -58.59 12.76 27.03
C LEU A 138 -57.92 13.03 25.68
N SER A 139 -57.98 14.26 25.17
CA SER A 139 -57.31 14.66 23.93
C SER A 139 -55.81 14.45 24.02
N THR A 140 -55.20 14.83 25.14
CA THR A 140 -53.77 14.61 25.42
C THR A 140 -53.43 13.12 25.48
N CYS A 141 -54.27 12.30 26.14
CA CYS A 141 -54.10 10.85 26.20
C CYS A 141 -54.24 10.17 24.82
N VAL A 142 -55.16 10.64 23.97
CA VAL A 142 -55.34 10.10 22.61
C VAL A 142 -54.11 10.38 21.75
N GLN A 143 -53.59 11.62 21.78
CA GLN A 143 -52.37 11.98 21.06
C GLN A 143 -51.17 11.15 21.56
N LEU A 144 -51.02 11.00 22.87
CA LEU A 144 -49.98 10.16 23.46
C LEU A 144 -50.08 8.70 22.98
N MET A 145 -51.29 8.12 22.98
CA MET A 145 -51.53 6.76 22.51
C MET A 145 -51.24 6.60 21.01
N GLU A 146 -51.53 7.62 20.20
CA GLU A 146 -51.19 7.65 18.78
C GLU A 146 -49.67 7.63 18.57
N PHE A 147 -48.91 8.46 19.29
CA PHE A 147 -47.45 8.44 19.24
C PHE A 147 -46.86 7.10 19.72
N CYS A 148 -47.41 6.50 20.78
CA CYS A 148 -47.02 5.16 21.24
C CYS A 148 -47.30 4.08 20.18
N SER A 149 -48.47 4.14 19.52
CA SER A 149 -48.84 3.23 18.44
C SER A 149 -47.92 3.38 17.22
N ARG A 150 -47.57 4.61 16.86
CA ARG A 150 -46.60 4.91 15.79
C ARG A 150 -45.20 4.42 16.15
N ALA A 151 -44.73 4.63 17.39
CA ALA A 151 -43.45 4.12 17.86
C ALA A 151 -43.40 2.58 17.78
N ASN A 152 -44.45 1.90 18.24
CA ASN A 152 -44.57 0.43 18.13
C ASN A 152 -44.60 -0.04 16.67
N SER A 153 -45.30 0.66 15.79
CA SER A 153 -45.34 0.35 14.35
C SER A 153 -43.97 0.53 13.68
N HIS A 154 -43.21 1.56 14.07
CA HIS A 154 -41.86 1.79 13.57
C HIS A 154 -40.87 0.75 14.11
N LEU A 155 -41.01 0.34 15.38
CA LEU A 155 -40.24 -0.76 15.97
C LEU A 155 -40.50 -2.09 15.25
N ALA A 156 -41.77 -2.40 14.92
CA ALA A 156 -42.13 -3.62 14.21
C ALA A 156 -41.61 -3.65 12.76
N ARG A 157 -41.42 -2.48 12.13
CA ARG A 157 -40.88 -2.33 10.76
C ARG A 157 -39.37 -2.11 10.74
N ASP A 158 -38.69 -2.26 11.88
CA ASP A 158 -37.26 -2.00 12.04
C ASP A 158 -36.84 -0.59 11.61
N ASN A 159 -37.71 0.41 11.70
CA ASN A 159 -37.36 1.81 11.44
C ASN A 159 -36.91 2.50 12.74
N PHE A 160 -35.73 2.12 13.25
CA PHE A 160 -35.25 2.53 14.57
C PHE A 160 -35.10 4.05 14.74
N TYR A 161 -34.64 4.77 13.72
CA TYR A 161 -34.49 6.22 13.82
C TYR A 161 -35.85 6.93 14.01
N MET A 162 -36.85 6.55 13.22
CA MET A 162 -38.20 7.11 13.35
C MET A 162 -38.86 6.69 14.67
N ALA A 163 -38.57 5.48 15.17
CA ALA A 163 -39.01 5.03 16.48
C ALA A 163 -38.40 5.90 17.60
N LEU A 164 -37.09 6.17 17.56
CA LEU A 164 -36.42 7.05 18.52
C LEU A 164 -36.99 8.47 18.48
N LYS A 165 -37.17 9.05 17.29
CA LYS A 165 -37.79 10.38 17.17
C LYS A 165 -39.20 10.45 17.76
N CYS A 166 -40.00 9.39 17.60
CA CYS A 166 -41.32 9.29 18.24
C CYS A 166 -41.18 9.20 19.77
N VAL A 167 -40.23 8.41 20.28
CA VAL A 167 -39.95 8.29 21.72
C VAL A 167 -39.47 9.61 22.31
N ASP A 168 -38.57 10.32 21.64
CA ASP A 168 -38.06 11.63 22.07
C ASP A 168 -39.18 12.67 22.06
N SER A 169 -40.10 12.59 21.09
CA SER A 169 -41.28 13.45 21.04
C SER A 169 -42.27 13.14 22.18
N ILE A 170 -42.36 11.88 22.62
CA ILE A 170 -43.16 11.47 23.79
C ILE A 170 -42.55 12.04 25.07
N GLU A 171 -41.23 11.91 25.24
CA GLU A 171 -40.49 12.41 26.40
C GLU A 171 -40.61 13.95 26.50
N THR A 172 -40.33 14.66 25.41
CA THR A 172 -40.29 16.14 25.39
C THR A 172 -41.68 16.78 25.54
N ASN A 173 -42.71 16.23 24.89
CA ASN A 173 -44.02 16.90 24.82
C ASN A 173 -45.02 16.43 25.87
N PHE A 174 -44.92 15.18 26.34
CA PHE A 174 -45.99 14.54 27.10
C PHE A 174 -45.57 14.09 28.52
N GLN A 175 -44.29 14.05 28.87
CA GLN A 175 -43.85 13.61 30.21
C GLN A 175 -44.40 14.50 31.33
N ASP A 176 -44.37 15.82 31.14
CA ASP A 176 -44.91 16.79 32.11
C ASP A 176 -46.43 16.93 32.04
N LYS A 177 -47.02 16.80 30.84
CA LYS A 177 -48.45 17.03 30.57
C LYS A 177 -49.36 15.82 30.83
N THR A 178 -48.82 14.67 31.17
CA THR A 178 -49.62 13.44 31.36
C THR A 178 -50.44 13.51 32.67
N PRO A 179 -51.78 13.40 32.61
CA PRO A 179 -52.65 13.54 33.80
C PRO A 179 -52.65 12.29 34.72
N SER A 180 -52.29 11.11 34.21
CA SER A 180 -52.26 9.85 34.96
C SER A 180 -50.85 9.48 35.44
N SER A 181 -50.68 9.33 36.76
CA SER A 181 -49.43 8.88 37.37
C SER A 181 -49.03 7.46 36.94
N THR A 182 -50.01 6.59 36.66
CA THR A 182 -49.75 5.23 36.16
C THR A 182 -49.18 5.25 34.75
N LEU A 183 -49.74 6.06 33.84
CA LEU A 183 -49.23 6.20 32.47
C LEU A 183 -47.84 6.82 32.47
N ARG A 184 -47.62 7.86 33.28
CA ARG A 184 -46.28 8.48 33.44
C ARG A 184 -45.23 7.45 33.89
N ARG A 185 -45.53 6.67 34.94
CA ARG A 185 -44.61 5.61 35.43
C ARG A 185 -44.38 4.50 34.40
N MET A 186 -45.38 4.17 33.59
CA MET A 186 -45.20 3.22 32.48
C MET A 186 -44.26 3.78 31.42
N LEU A 187 -44.41 5.04 31.02
CA LEU A 187 -43.53 5.70 30.05
C LEU A 187 -42.10 5.80 30.59
N GLU A 188 -41.91 6.22 31.84
CA GLU A 188 -40.60 6.31 32.50
C GLU A 188 -39.86 4.97 32.53
N LYS A 189 -40.58 3.84 32.63
CA LYS A 189 -39.99 2.51 32.59
C LYS A 189 -39.75 2.00 31.16
N GLN A 190 -40.69 2.25 30.24
CA GLN A 190 -40.67 1.66 28.90
C GLN A 190 -39.78 2.45 27.92
N ILE A 191 -39.65 3.76 28.06
CA ILE A 191 -38.77 4.58 27.19
C ILE A 191 -37.30 4.11 27.28
N PRO A 192 -36.70 3.95 28.48
CA PRO A 192 -35.35 3.39 28.59
C PRO A 192 -35.26 1.95 28.07
N SER A 193 -36.29 1.14 28.30
CA SER A 193 -36.36 -0.24 27.80
C SER A 193 -36.33 -0.30 26.27
N ILE A 194 -37.07 0.58 25.59
CA ILE A 194 -37.09 0.70 24.13
C ILE A 194 -35.75 1.18 23.61
N ARG A 195 -35.14 2.22 24.22
CA ARG A 195 -33.79 2.70 23.85
C ARG A 195 -32.76 1.58 23.97
N ALA A 196 -32.76 0.83 25.09
CA ALA A 196 -31.87 -0.29 25.30
C ALA A 196 -32.14 -1.49 24.37
N HIS A 197 -33.39 -1.67 23.91
CA HIS A 197 -33.72 -2.68 22.91
C HIS A 197 -33.17 -2.29 21.52
N ILE A 198 -33.34 -1.03 21.12
CA ILE A 198 -32.79 -0.50 19.87
C ILE A 198 -31.26 -0.56 19.89
N GLU A 199 -30.61 -0.11 20.96
CA GLU A 199 -29.14 -0.19 21.12
C GLU A 199 -28.64 -1.63 20.94
N ARG A 200 -29.28 -2.61 21.60
CA ARG A 200 -28.90 -4.03 21.46
C ARG A 200 -29.10 -4.57 20.04
N LYS A 201 -30.20 -4.22 19.38
CA LYS A 201 -30.48 -4.71 18.02
C LYS A 201 -29.52 -4.10 17.00
N VAL A 202 -29.25 -2.80 17.09
CA VAL A 202 -28.27 -2.10 16.25
C VAL A 202 -26.85 -2.59 16.50
N SER A 203 -26.48 -2.82 17.77
CA SER A 203 -25.18 -3.41 18.12
C SER A 203 -25.00 -4.82 17.55
N LYS A 204 -26.07 -5.61 17.52
CA LYS A 204 -26.07 -6.93 16.87
C LYS A 204 -25.91 -6.80 15.35
N GLU A 205 -26.70 -5.95 14.69
CA GLU A 205 -26.59 -5.71 13.24
C GLU A 205 -25.18 -5.23 12.86
N PHE A 206 -24.58 -4.37 13.68
CA PHE A 206 -23.20 -3.93 13.49
C PHE A 206 -22.18 -5.07 13.75
N GLY A 207 -22.41 -5.91 14.75
CA GLY A 207 -21.58 -7.10 15.01
C GLY A 207 -21.62 -8.10 13.85
N ASP A 208 -22.80 -8.35 13.27
CA ASP A 208 -22.97 -9.19 12.08
C ASP A 208 -22.24 -8.55 10.88
N TRP A 209 -22.39 -7.23 10.69
CA TRP A 209 -21.64 -6.49 9.67
C TRP A 209 -20.13 -6.58 9.83
N LEU A 210 -19.60 -6.55 11.07
CA LEU A 210 -18.17 -6.71 11.34
C LEU A 210 -17.63 -8.08 10.89
N VAL A 211 -18.45 -9.14 10.92
CA VAL A 211 -18.07 -10.47 10.42
C VAL A 211 -18.11 -10.49 8.89
N ASP A 212 -19.18 -9.95 8.31
CA ASP A 212 -19.38 -9.93 6.86
C ASP A 212 -18.31 -9.08 6.16
N ILE A 213 -18.01 -7.89 6.69
CA ILE A 213 -17.01 -6.98 6.13
C ILE A 213 -15.62 -7.61 6.12
N ARG A 214 -15.29 -8.50 7.07
CA ARG A 214 -14.00 -9.19 7.08
C ARG A 214 -13.84 -10.09 5.85
N THR A 215 -14.89 -10.81 5.46
CA THR A 215 -14.90 -11.67 4.26
C THR A 215 -14.88 -10.85 2.99
N VAL A 216 -15.68 -9.78 2.95
CA VAL A 216 -15.75 -8.85 1.81
C VAL A 216 -14.40 -8.14 1.62
N SER A 217 -13.74 -7.72 2.69
CA SER A 217 -12.40 -7.10 2.66
C SER A 217 -11.42 -7.99 1.90
N ARG A 218 -11.35 -9.29 2.22
CA ARG A 218 -10.46 -10.22 1.50
C ARG A 218 -10.67 -10.20 -0.01
N ASN A 219 -11.94 -10.27 -0.43
CA ASN A 219 -12.29 -10.30 -1.84
C ASN A 219 -11.98 -8.97 -2.52
N LEU A 220 -12.24 -7.84 -1.85
CA LEU A 220 -11.90 -6.50 -2.34
C LEU A 220 -10.38 -6.35 -2.52
N GLY A 221 -9.58 -6.79 -1.56
CA GLY A 221 -8.14 -6.75 -1.67
C GLY A 221 -7.63 -7.63 -2.81
N GLN A 222 -8.18 -8.83 -2.98
CA GLN A 222 -7.82 -9.70 -4.10
C GLN A 222 -8.17 -9.09 -5.45
N LEU A 223 -9.36 -8.48 -5.58
CA LEU A 223 -9.78 -7.79 -6.81
C LEU A 223 -8.91 -6.57 -7.09
N ALA A 224 -8.61 -5.75 -6.08
CA ALA A 224 -7.78 -4.55 -6.23
C ALA A 224 -6.33 -4.90 -6.63
N ILE A 225 -5.74 -5.94 -6.01
CA ILE A 225 -4.43 -6.46 -6.40
C ILE A 225 -4.47 -7.07 -7.80
N GLY A 226 -5.56 -7.77 -8.16
CA GLY A 226 -5.78 -8.29 -9.51
C GLY A 226 -5.82 -7.20 -10.58
N GLN A 227 -6.47 -6.06 -10.29
CA GLN A 227 -6.47 -4.89 -11.16
C GLN A 227 -5.07 -4.30 -11.32
N ALA A 228 -4.31 -4.17 -10.23
CA ALA A 228 -2.92 -3.73 -10.28
C ALA A 228 -2.04 -4.68 -11.12
N SER A 229 -2.29 -5.98 -11.03
CA SER A 229 -1.61 -6.99 -11.87
C SER A 229 -1.95 -6.84 -13.36
N ALA A 230 -3.22 -6.64 -13.69
CA ALA A 230 -3.66 -6.45 -15.09
C ALA A 230 -3.11 -5.15 -15.69
N ALA A 231 -3.04 -4.07 -14.88
CA ALA A 231 -2.41 -2.82 -15.30
C ALA A 231 -0.91 -3.01 -15.57
N ARG A 232 -0.20 -3.71 -14.68
CA ARG A 232 1.23 -4.03 -14.86
C ARG A 232 1.50 -4.90 -16.10
N GLN A 233 0.63 -5.87 -16.41
CA GLN A 233 0.75 -6.70 -17.61
C GLN A 233 0.62 -5.86 -18.89
N ARG A 234 -0.36 -4.95 -18.95
CA ARG A 234 -0.52 -4.00 -20.07
C ARG A 234 0.71 -3.11 -20.24
N GLU A 235 1.26 -2.60 -19.14
CA GLU A 235 2.48 -1.77 -19.17
C GLU A 235 3.70 -2.54 -19.69
N GLU A 236 3.87 -3.80 -19.28
CA GLU A 236 4.96 -4.66 -19.79
C GLU A 236 4.78 -4.97 -21.29
N GLU A 237 3.56 -5.25 -21.74
CA GLU A 237 3.26 -5.46 -23.17
C GLU A 237 3.59 -4.22 -24.01
N LEU A 238 3.26 -3.02 -23.53
CA LEU A 238 3.64 -1.76 -24.17
C LEU A 238 5.16 -1.59 -24.24
N ARG A 239 5.89 -1.91 -23.15
CA ARG A 239 7.36 -1.90 -23.15
C ARG A 239 7.96 -2.92 -24.11
N ILE A 240 7.36 -4.08 -24.27
CA ILE A 240 7.81 -5.09 -25.24
C ILE A 240 7.61 -4.56 -26.67
N LYS A 241 6.43 -3.99 -26.98
CA LYS A 241 6.15 -3.37 -28.28
C LYS A 241 7.12 -2.22 -28.58
N GLN A 242 7.40 -1.36 -27.60
CA GLN A 242 8.38 -0.28 -27.72
C GLN A 242 9.78 -0.83 -28.05
N ARG A 243 10.24 -1.85 -27.32
CA ARG A 243 11.55 -2.48 -27.58
C ARG A 243 11.63 -3.09 -28.98
N GLN A 244 10.57 -3.74 -29.45
CA GLN A 244 10.50 -4.29 -30.81
C GLN A 244 10.58 -3.19 -31.88
N ALA A 245 9.92 -2.05 -31.65
CA ALA A 245 10.00 -0.90 -32.54
C ALA A 245 11.41 -0.31 -32.60
N GLU A 246 12.10 -0.19 -31.47
CA GLU A 246 13.50 0.26 -31.40
C GLU A 246 14.47 -0.68 -32.12
N GLU A 247 14.27 -1.99 -32.02
CA GLU A 247 15.07 -2.98 -32.77
C GLU A 247 14.85 -2.89 -34.28
N GLN A 248 13.60 -2.73 -34.72
CA GLN A 248 13.26 -2.57 -36.14
C GLN A 248 13.80 -1.25 -36.71
N SER A 249 13.80 -0.19 -35.90
CA SER A 249 14.39 1.11 -36.27
C SER A 249 15.90 1.00 -36.54
N ARG A 250 16.64 0.08 -35.90
CA ARG A 250 18.08 -0.15 -36.20
C ARG A 250 18.34 -0.76 -37.58
N LEU A 251 17.38 -1.49 -38.15
CA LEU A 251 17.53 -2.14 -39.46
C LEU A 251 17.16 -1.21 -40.63
N SER A 252 16.47 -0.10 -40.35
CA SER A 252 16.07 0.91 -41.34
C SER A 252 16.96 2.15 -41.21
N LEU A 253 17.70 2.50 -42.27
CA LEU A 253 18.51 3.74 -42.35
C LEU A 253 17.67 5.04 -42.35
N ARG A 254 16.36 4.96 -42.16
CA ARG A 254 15.46 6.10 -41.97
C ARG A 254 15.02 6.15 -40.52
N ASP A 255 15.27 7.27 -39.86
CA ASP A 255 14.66 7.67 -38.60
C ASP A 255 13.12 7.66 -38.75
N CYS A 256 12.49 6.50 -38.52
CA CYS A 256 11.06 6.42 -38.31
C CYS A 256 10.82 6.56 -36.81
N VAL A 257 10.49 7.79 -36.40
CA VAL A 257 9.83 8.04 -35.11
C VAL A 257 8.42 7.48 -35.23
N TYR A 258 8.23 6.22 -34.87
CA TYR A 258 6.90 5.70 -34.59
C TYR A 258 6.51 6.21 -33.20
N ALA A 259 5.69 7.27 -33.17
CA ALA A 259 4.86 7.52 -32.01
C ALA A 259 3.90 6.32 -31.93
N LEU A 260 4.01 5.54 -30.86
CA LEU A 260 2.96 4.58 -30.53
C LEU A 260 1.70 5.42 -30.34
N GLU A 261 0.77 5.34 -31.29
CA GLU A 261 -0.60 5.74 -31.02
C GLU A 261 -1.07 4.84 -29.89
N GLU A 262 -1.21 5.43 -28.70
CA GLU A 262 -2.06 4.88 -27.65
C GLU A 262 -3.43 4.74 -28.31
N GLU A 263 -3.80 3.51 -28.69
CA GLU A 263 -5.22 3.21 -28.82
C GLU A 263 -5.77 3.49 -27.41
N ASP A 264 -6.48 4.62 -27.30
CA ASP A 264 -7.20 5.07 -26.11
C ASP A 264 -8.19 3.98 -25.68
N ASP A 265 -7.70 2.93 -25.02
CA ASP A 265 -8.48 2.03 -24.16
C ASP A 265 -8.58 2.69 -22.77
N ASP A 266 -9.00 3.95 -22.76
CA ASP A 266 -9.31 4.76 -21.59
C ASP A 266 -10.64 4.35 -20.93
N GLU A 267 -11.27 3.26 -21.35
CA GLU A 267 -12.55 2.81 -20.81
C GLU A 267 -12.45 2.15 -19.41
N ILE A 268 -11.25 2.02 -18.81
CA ILE A 268 -11.08 1.44 -17.46
C ILE A 268 -10.47 2.41 -16.44
N ASP A 269 -9.94 3.57 -16.84
CA ASP A 269 -9.37 4.53 -15.87
C ASP A 269 -10.36 5.62 -15.40
N GLY A 270 -11.56 5.66 -15.98
CA GLY A 270 -12.60 6.66 -15.69
C GLY A 270 -13.58 6.36 -14.54
N VAL A 271 -13.32 5.42 -13.62
CA VAL A 271 -14.35 5.00 -12.62
C VAL A 271 -14.05 5.43 -11.17
N ILE A 272 -13.00 6.22 -10.91
CA ILE A 272 -12.66 6.59 -9.52
C ILE A 272 -13.08 8.01 -9.11
N ASP A 273 -13.50 8.90 -10.01
CA ASP A 273 -13.98 10.22 -9.58
C ASP A 273 -15.44 10.56 -9.95
N GLY A 274 -16.25 10.59 -8.89
CA GLY A 274 -17.47 11.35 -8.67
C GLY A 274 -18.34 11.81 -9.85
N SER A 275 -19.48 11.15 -10.05
CA SER A 275 -20.82 11.73 -9.85
C SER A 275 -21.91 10.77 -10.33
N ASN A 276 -22.99 10.69 -9.54
CA ASN A 276 -24.24 9.95 -9.80
C ASN A 276 -24.21 8.41 -9.69
N GLY A 277 -24.55 7.95 -8.48
CA GLY A 277 -25.50 6.86 -8.24
C GLY A 277 -25.45 5.63 -9.15
N GLY A 278 -24.63 4.64 -8.77
CA GLY A 278 -24.76 3.26 -9.24
C GLY A 278 -23.43 2.56 -9.44
N ASN A 279 -23.02 1.76 -8.46
CA ASN A 279 -21.97 0.73 -8.53
C ASN A 279 -20.70 1.05 -9.36
N GLY A 280 -19.76 1.78 -8.75
CA GLY A 280 -18.34 1.52 -9.04
C GLY A 280 -17.98 0.08 -8.66
N ILE A 281 -17.07 -0.55 -9.38
CA ILE A 281 -16.67 -1.98 -9.32
C ILE A 281 -16.28 -2.50 -7.91
N LEU A 282 -16.18 -1.63 -6.89
CA LEU A 282 -15.84 -1.95 -5.50
C LEU A 282 -16.96 -1.63 -4.48
N GLY A 283 -18.22 -1.44 -4.91
CA GLY A 283 -19.32 -1.08 -4.02
C GLY A 283 -19.70 -2.19 -3.02
N PHE A 284 -19.26 -2.06 -1.77
CA PHE A 284 -19.76 -2.86 -0.63
C PHE A 284 -20.63 -2.00 0.28
N ASP A 285 -21.58 -2.63 0.96
CA ASP A 285 -22.60 -1.90 1.73
C ASP A 285 -22.08 -1.43 3.09
N LEU A 286 -22.00 -0.10 3.24
CA LEU A 286 -21.69 0.60 4.50
C LEU A 286 -22.95 1.08 5.22
N THR A 287 -24.14 0.84 4.67
CA THR A 287 -25.41 1.27 5.24
C THR A 287 -25.60 0.78 6.68
N PRO A 288 -25.31 -0.50 7.03
CA PRO A 288 -25.44 -0.97 8.42
C PRO A 288 -24.55 -0.18 9.39
N LEU A 289 -23.31 0.14 8.98
CA LEU A 289 -22.37 0.94 9.75
C LEU A 289 -22.89 2.36 9.97
N TYR A 290 -23.29 3.06 8.90
CA TYR A 290 -23.74 4.45 8.99
C TYR A 290 -25.07 4.58 9.71
N ARG A 291 -25.97 3.63 9.52
CA ARG A 291 -27.20 3.54 10.30
C ARG A 291 -26.90 3.34 11.78
N ALA A 292 -25.97 2.44 12.12
CA ALA A 292 -25.57 2.24 13.51
C ALA A 292 -24.96 3.49 14.11
N TYR A 293 -24.04 4.16 13.40
CA TYR A 293 -23.42 5.40 13.85
C TYR A 293 -24.46 6.51 14.08
N HIS A 294 -25.35 6.73 13.12
CA HIS A 294 -26.40 7.75 13.21
C HIS A 294 -27.39 7.49 14.36
N ILE A 295 -27.74 6.22 14.61
CA ILE A 295 -28.60 5.86 15.74
C ILE A 295 -27.88 6.12 17.08
N HIS A 296 -26.61 5.76 17.21
CA HIS A 296 -25.83 6.03 18.42
C HIS A 296 -25.62 7.54 18.65
N GLN A 297 -25.51 8.32 17.58
CA GLN A 297 -25.50 9.79 17.66
C GLN A 297 -26.82 10.33 18.21
N THR A 298 -27.96 9.79 17.74
CA THR A 298 -29.30 10.17 18.23
C THR A 298 -29.48 9.79 19.71
N LEU A 299 -28.85 8.71 20.17
CA LEU A 299 -28.87 8.27 21.57
C LEU A 299 -27.89 9.04 22.50
N GLY A 300 -27.03 9.91 21.95
CA GLY A 300 -25.99 10.60 22.72
C GLY A 300 -24.81 9.71 23.13
N LEU A 301 -24.62 8.57 22.46
CA LEU A 301 -23.57 7.58 22.73
C LEU A 301 -22.49 7.57 21.63
N GLU A 302 -22.25 8.71 20.99
CA GLU A 302 -21.38 8.83 19.82
C GLU A 302 -19.93 8.38 20.12
N ASP A 303 -19.31 8.94 21.15
CA ASP A 303 -17.90 8.65 21.48
C ASP A 303 -17.67 7.19 21.84
N ARG A 304 -18.65 6.59 22.55
CA ARG A 304 -18.61 5.17 22.91
C ARG A 304 -18.66 4.28 21.66
N PHE A 305 -19.46 4.65 20.65
CA PHE A 305 -19.53 3.90 19.41
C PHE A 305 -18.26 4.06 18.56
N LYS A 306 -17.67 5.27 18.49
CA LYS A 306 -16.38 5.50 17.81
C LYS A 306 -15.28 4.62 18.39
N GLN A 307 -15.14 4.61 19.72
CA GLN A 307 -14.19 3.75 20.42
C GLN A 307 -14.47 2.27 20.17
N TYR A 308 -15.75 1.86 20.23
CA TYR A 308 -16.14 0.48 19.96
C TYR A 308 -15.81 0.05 18.52
N TYR A 309 -16.07 0.90 17.53
CA TYR A 309 -15.69 0.65 16.14
C TYR A 309 -14.17 0.48 16.02
N PHE A 310 -13.40 1.46 16.50
CA PHE A 310 -11.94 1.46 16.38
C PHE A 310 -11.29 0.24 17.05
N GLU A 311 -11.67 -0.09 18.29
CA GLU A 311 -11.10 -1.23 19.01
C GLU A 311 -11.45 -2.57 18.33
N ASN A 312 -12.67 -2.75 17.84
CA ASN A 312 -13.02 -3.98 17.11
C ASN A 312 -12.25 -4.11 15.79
N ARG A 313 -12.12 -3.02 15.02
CA ARG A 313 -11.37 -3.03 13.75
C ARG A 313 -9.88 -3.27 14.01
N LYS A 314 -9.30 -2.67 15.05
CA LYS A 314 -7.93 -2.94 15.51
C LYS A 314 -7.72 -4.39 15.93
N LEU A 315 -8.67 -4.99 16.65
CA LEU A 315 -8.64 -6.41 17.03
C LEU A 315 -8.73 -7.33 15.81
N GLN A 316 -9.59 -7.01 14.85
CA GLN A 316 -9.69 -7.74 13.58
C GLN A 316 -8.37 -7.72 12.82
N LEU A 317 -7.78 -6.54 12.64
CA LEU A 317 -6.48 -6.38 11.99
C LEU A 317 -5.38 -7.18 12.72
N THR A 318 -5.34 -7.10 14.05
CA THR A 318 -4.36 -7.84 14.87
C THR A 318 -4.54 -9.36 14.75
N SER A 319 -5.79 -9.83 14.68
CA SER A 319 -6.11 -11.24 14.44
C SER A 319 -5.72 -11.69 13.03
N ASP A 320 -5.91 -10.83 12.02
CA ASP A 320 -5.55 -11.11 10.62
C ASP A 320 -4.02 -11.25 10.44
N PHE A 321 -3.20 -10.69 11.33
CA PHE A 321 -1.75 -10.89 11.31
C PHE A 321 -1.25 -12.25 11.81
N GLN A 322 -2.12 -13.05 12.44
CA GLN A 322 -1.73 -14.37 12.92
C GLN A 322 -1.64 -15.33 11.73
N VAL A 323 -0.46 -15.42 11.12
CA VAL A 323 -0.18 -16.44 10.11
C VAL A 323 -0.26 -17.81 10.79
N SER A 324 -1.24 -18.62 10.40
CA SER A 324 -1.39 -19.99 10.88
C SER A 324 -0.13 -20.79 10.57
N SER A 325 0.55 -21.31 11.60
CA SER A 325 1.75 -22.14 11.44
C SER A 325 1.50 -23.50 10.77
N MET A 326 0.23 -23.83 10.48
CA MET A 326 -0.21 -25.09 9.87
C MET A 326 -0.14 -25.07 8.35
N THR A 327 -0.19 -23.89 7.70
CA THR A 327 -0.09 -23.77 6.24
C THR A 327 1.24 -23.11 5.85
N PRO A 328 1.96 -23.62 4.85
CA PRO A 328 3.14 -22.95 4.33
C PRO A 328 2.81 -21.51 3.93
N PHE A 329 3.65 -20.55 4.30
CA PHE A 329 3.43 -19.13 3.97
C PHE A 329 3.30 -18.90 2.46
N LEU A 330 3.97 -19.71 1.64
CA LEU A 330 3.85 -19.65 0.19
C LEU A 330 2.42 -19.90 -0.32
N GLU A 331 1.60 -20.70 0.36
CA GLU A 331 0.23 -20.96 -0.05
C GLU A 331 -0.75 -19.90 0.49
N SER A 332 -0.41 -19.30 1.63
CA SER A 332 -1.27 -18.35 2.34
C SER A 332 -0.92 -16.87 2.09
N HIS A 333 0.23 -16.54 1.51
CA HIS A 333 0.66 -15.14 1.34
C HIS A 333 -0.35 -14.29 0.56
N GLN A 334 -0.99 -14.84 -0.48
CA GLN A 334 -1.97 -14.08 -1.28
C GLN A 334 -3.18 -13.69 -0.42
N THR A 335 -3.72 -14.63 0.35
CA THR A 335 -4.89 -14.37 1.20
C THR A 335 -4.53 -13.45 2.36
N PHE A 336 -3.32 -13.58 2.91
CA PHE A 336 -2.79 -12.70 3.95
C PHE A 336 -2.70 -11.24 3.48
N PHE A 337 -2.04 -10.99 2.36
CA PHE A 337 -1.87 -9.62 1.83
C PHE A 337 -3.16 -9.05 1.26
N ALA A 338 -4.01 -9.87 0.62
CA ALA A 338 -5.33 -9.44 0.17
C ALA A 338 -6.23 -9.02 1.34
N GLN A 339 -6.20 -9.74 2.46
CA GLN A 339 -6.95 -9.38 3.66
C GLN A 339 -6.55 -7.99 4.17
N ILE A 340 -5.24 -7.73 4.25
CA ILE A 340 -4.70 -6.44 4.72
C ILE A 340 -5.04 -5.32 3.73
N ALA A 341 -4.86 -5.54 2.42
CA ALA A 341 -5.24 -4.58 1.40
C ALA A 341 -6.71 -4.20 1.51
N GLY A 342 -7.58 -5.21 1.61
CA GLY A 342 -9.01 -5.06 1.79
C GLY A 342 -9.38 -4.25 3.02
N PHE A 343 -8.75 -4.53 4.15
CA PHE A 343 -8.97 -3.79 5.40
C PHE A 343 -8.72 -2.29 5.20
N PHE A 344 -7.57 -1.91 4.62
CA PHE A 344 -7.22 -0.50 4.42
C PHE A 344 -8.02 0.19 3.31
N ILE A 345 -8.50 -0.54 2.31
CA ILE A 345 -9.47 -0.02 1.32
C ILE A 345 -10.81 0.30 2.00
N VAL A 346 -11.26 -0.56 2.91
CA VAL A 346 -12.50 -0.32 3.68
C VAL A 346 -12.33 0.88 4.61
N GLU A 347 -11.24 0.96 5.38
CA GLU A 347 -10.99 2.08 6.29
C GLU A 347 -10.83 3.41 5.53
N ASP A 348 -10.18 3.40 4.38
CA ASP A 348 -10.04 4.58 3.53
C ASP A 348 -11.40 5.07 3.00
N ARG A 349 -12.30 4.15 2.65
CA ARG A 349 -13.68 4.50 2.29
C ARG A 349 -14.43 5.07 3.50
N VAL A 350 -14.34 4.43 4.66
CA VAL A 350 -14.98 4.90 5.90
C VAL A 350 -14.44 6.26 6.33
N LEU A 351 -13.14 6.52 6.18
CA LEU A 351 -12.52 7.82 6.45
C LEU A 351 -13.10 8.92 5.56
N ARG A 352 -13.35 8.65 4.27
CA ARG A 352 -13.93 9.62 3.34
C ARG A 352 -15.43 9.86 3.54
N THR A 353 -16.21 8.81 3.81
CA THR A 353 -17.68 8.91 3.84
C THR A 353 -18.32 8.82 5.23
N GLY A 354 -17.54 8.51 6.27
CA GLY A 354 -18.02 8.23 7.64
C GLY A 354 -18.23 9.44 8.54
N GLY A 355 -18.14 10.67 8.04
CA GLY A 355 -18.55 11.88 8.78
C GLY A 355 -17.82 12.11 10.12
N GLY A 356 -16.58 11.64 10.27
CA GLY A 356 -15.81 11.76 11.51
C GLY A 356 -15.93 10.56 12.47
N LEU A 357 -16.41 9.40 12.00
CA LEU A 357 -16.39 8.13 12.73
C LEU A 357 -14.96 7.69 13.11
N ILE A 358 -14.00 7.87 12.21
CA ILE A 358 -12.57 7.61 12.41
C ILE A 358 -11.75 8.81 11.94
N SER A 359 -10.66 9.11 12.64
CA SER A 359 -9.73 10.18 12.28
C SER A 359 -8.63 9.68 11.35
N ARG A 360 -8.07 10.58 10.54
CA ARG A 360 -6.92 10.25 9.68
C ARG A 360 -5.72 9.72 10.49
N LEU A 361 -5.45 10.32 11.64
CA LEU A 361 -4.35 9.91 12.53
C LEU A 361 -4.52 8.48 13.06
N GLU A 362 -5.75 8.07 13.37
CA GLU A 362 -6.04 6.70 13.81
C GLU A 362 -5.77 5.67 12.71
N VAL A 363 -6.15 5.97 11.47
CA VAL A 363 -5.88 5.12 10.30
C VAL A 363 -4.37 5.04 10.02
N GLU A 364 -3.66 6.17 10.09
CA GLU A 364 -2.20 6.22 9.94
C GLU A 364 -1.49 5.37 11.00
N ASN A 365 -1.89 5.45 12.27
CA ASN A 365 -1.33 4.61 13.34
C ASN A 365 -1.59 3.11 13.13
N LEU A 366 -2.78 2.74 12.63
CA LEU A 366 -3.09 1.36 12.25
C LEU A 366 -2.21 0.89 11.09
N TRP A 367 -1.98 1.75 10.10
CA TRP A 367 -1.11 1.48 8.96
C TRP A 367 0.35 1.27 9.40
N ASP A 368 0.89 2.13 10.24
CA ASP A 368 2.28 2.00 10.72
C ASP A 368 2.49 0.68 11.48
N THR A 369 1.52 0.31 12.32
CA THR A 369 1.52 -0.99 13.02
C THR A 369 1.45 -2.16 12.02
N ALA A 370 0.59 -2.04 11.01
CA ALA A 370 0.41 -3.07 9.99
C ALA A 370 1.65 -3.28 9.13
N VAL A 371 2.24 -2.19 8.63
CA VAL A 371 3.46 -2.21 7.82
C VAL A 371 4.62 -2.78 8.62
N SER A 372 4.81 -2.32 9.86
CA SER A 372 5.86 -2.86 10.73
C SER A 372 5.70 -4.38 10.90
N LYS A 373 4.47 -4.86 11.10
CA LYS A 373 4.19 -6.29 11.24
C LYS A 373 4.40 -7.07 9.95
N MET A 374 3.93 -6.54 8.81
CA MET A 374 4.16 -7.14 7.48
C MET A 374 5.64 -7.24 7.16
N CYS A 375 6.41 -6.18 7.42
CA CYS A 375 7.87 -6.16 7.27
C CYS A 375 8.53 -7.25 8.12
N SER A 376 8.16 -7.36 9.41
CA SER A 376 8.70 -8.39 10.30
C SER A 376 8.38 -9.82 9.83
N VAL A 377 7.16 -10.07 9.34
CA VAL A 377 6.78 -11.38 8.78
C VAL A 377 7.58 -11.67 7.51
N LEU A 378 7.70 -10.70 6.60
CA LEU A 378 8.46 -10.85 5.36
C LEU A 378 9.94 -11.11 5.62
N GLU A 379 10.56 -10.38 6.56
CA GLU A 379 11.98 -10.58 6.94
C GLU A 379 12.21 -11.99 7.49
N ASP A 380 11.35 -12.49 8.40
CA ASP A 380 11.45 -13.87 8.91
C ASP A 380 11.24 -14.92 7.81
N GLN A 381 10.22 -14.77 6.97
CA GLN A 381 9.92 -15.74 5.92
C GLN A 381 10.99 -15.77 4.84
N PHE A 382 11.47 -14.60 4.39
CA PHE A 382 12.55 -14.53 3.41
C PHE A 382 13.86 -15.05 3.97
N SER A 383 14.14 -14.94 5.27
CA SER A 383 15.34 -15.53 5.88
C SER A 383 15.36 -17.08 5.81
N ARG A 384 14.19 -17.72 5.88
CA ARG A 384 14.06 -19.19 5.91
C ARG A 384 14.00 -19.83 4.53
N MET A 385 13.50 -19.12 3.53
CA MET A 385 13.34 -19.64 2.17
C MET A 385 14.67 -19.94 1.48
N GLN A 386 14.71 -21.03 0.70
CA GLN A 386 15.90 -21.55 0.02
C GLN A 386 15.73 -21.68 -1.51
N THR A 387 14.61 -21.21 -2.07
CA THR A 387 14.29 -21.35 -3.49
C THR A 387 14.04 -19.97 -4.08
N ALA A 388 14.77 -19.61 -5.14
CA ALA A 388 14.65 -18.29 -5.79
C ALA A 388 13.22 -18.01 -6.26
N ASN A 389 12.56 -18.99 -6.89
CA ASN A 389 11.19 -18.84 -7.41
C ASN A 389 10.17 -18.48 -6.32
N HIS A 390 10.31 -19.04 -5.11
CA HIS A 390 9.40 -18.72 -4.00
C HIS A 390 9.59 -17.27 -3.53
N LEU A 391 10.84 -16.77 -3.47
CA LEU A 391 11.11 -15.37 -3.15
C LEU A 391 10.51 -14.44 -4.20
N LEU A 392 10.71 -14.75 -5.49
CA LEU A 392 10.19 -13.94 -6.60
C LEU A 392 8.67 -13.83 -6.55
N LEU A 393 7.97 -14.96 -6.38
CA LEU A 393 6.51 -15.00 -6.35
C LEU A 393 5.92 -14.15 -5.22
N ILE A 394 6.50 -14.23 -4.01
CA ILE A 394 6.06 -13.41 -2.88
C ILE A 394 6.42 -11.94 -3.08
N LYS A 395 7.63 -11.65 -3.56
CA LYS A 395 8.08 -10.29 -3.88
C LYS A 395 7.17 -9.64 -4.92
N ASP A 396 6.77 -10.38 -5.95
CA ASP A 396 5.84 -9.88 -6.96
C ASP A 396 4.47 -9.55 -6.35
N TYR A 397 3.92 -10.44 -5.52
CA TYR A 397 2.64 -10.16 -4.85
C TYR A 397 2.73 -8.95 -3.90
N VAL A 398 3.82 -8.81 -3.14
CA VAL A 398 4.05 -7.64 -2.27
C VAL A 398 4.24 -6.36 -3.07
N SER A 399 4.89 -6.42 -4.24
CA SER A 399 5.01 -5.25 -5.12
C SER A 399 3.64 -4.82 -5.66
N LEU A 400 2.76 -5.76 -6.01
CA LEU A 400 1.38 -5.47 -6.43
C LEU A 400 0.55 -4.88 -5.29
N LEU A 401 0.68 -5.42 -4.08
CA LEU A 401 0.10 -4.83 -2.87
C LEU A 401 0.55 -3.37 -2.69
N GLY A 402 1.85 -3.13 -2.86
CA GLY A 402 2.45 -1.81 -2.77
C GLY A 402 1.84 -0.82 -3.77
N VAL A 403 1.76 -1.20 -5.04
CA VAL A 403 1.10 -0.38 -6.09
C VAL A 403 -0.37 -0.11 -5.75
N THR A 404 -1.08 -1.15 -5.29
CA THR A 404 -2.50 -1.05 -4.91
C THR A 404 -2.71 -0.03 -3.80
N LEU A 405 -1.97 -0.14 -2.69
CA LEU A 405 -2.13 0.72 -1.51
C LEU A 405 -1.59 2.14 -1.73
N ARG A 406 -0.57 2.31 -2.57
CA ARG A 406 -0.10 3.64 -2.98
C ARG A 406 -1.20 4.44 -3.70
N ARG A 407 -2.08 3.78 -4.46
CA ARG A 407 -3.25 4.43 -5.10
C ARG A 407 -4.23 5.03 -4.08
N PHE A 408 -4.29 4.45 -2.88
CA PHE A 408 -5.13 4.94 -1.77
C PHE A 408 -4.37 5.91 -0.83
N GLY A 409 -3.14 6.31 -1.18
CA GLY A 409 -2.37 7.30 -0.43
C GLY A 409 -1.55 6.77 0.74
N TYR A 410 -1.40 5.44 0.87
CA TYR A 410 -0.60 4.85 1.95
C TYR A 410 0.90 4.81 1.59
N PRO A 411 1.81 5.17 2.52
CA PRO A 411 3.26 5.08 2.31
C PRO A 411 3.74 3.63 2.34
N ILE A 412 4.46 3.19 1.32
CA ILE A 412 4.91 1.79 1.15
C ILE A 412 6.43 1.59 1.20
N ASP A 413 7.20 2.65 1.46
CA ASP A 413 8.66 2.63 1.33
C ASP A 413 9.31 1.57 2.23
N ALA A 414 8.80 1.39 3.45
CA ALA A 414 9.28 0.37 4.38
C ALA A 414 9.14 -1.07 3.82
N LEU A 415 8.08 -1.36 3.06
CA LEU A 415 7.92 -2.68 2.41
C LEU A 415 8.93 -2.84 1.27
N LEU A 416 9.11 -1.80 0.45
CA LEU A 416 10.09 -1.81 -0.64
C LEU A 416 11.52 -1.97 -0.13
N ASP A 417 11.84 -1.34 1.00
CA ASP A 417 13.14 -1.48 1.66
C ASP A 417 13.39 -2.94 2.07
N VAL A 418 12.40 -3.62 2.68
CA VAL A 418 12.53 -5.05 3.02
C VAL A 418 12.75 -5.91 1.77
N LEU A 419 12.03 -5.66 0.67
CA LEU A 419 12.25 -6.37 -0.58
C LEU A 419 13.67 -6.14 -1.11
N SER A 420 14.17 -4.91 -1.04
CA SER A 420 15.52 -4.55 -1.50
C SER A 420 16.64 -5.22 -0.69
N LYS A 421 16.48 -5.37 0.64
CA LYS A 421 17.45 -6.04 1.52
C LYS A 421 17.66 -7.52 1.15
N HIS A 422 16.64 -8.17 0.59
CA HIS A 422 16.69 -9.59 0.23
C HIS A 422 17.12 -9.85 -1.22
N ARG A 423 17.43 -8.79 -1.97
CA ARG A 423 17.94 -8.87 -3.35
C ARG A 423 19.19 -9.73 -3.45
N ASP A 424 20.16 -9.52 -2.56
CA ASP A 424 21.44 -10.22 -2.64
C ASP A 424 21.23 -11.72 -2.37
N LYS A 425 20.37 -12.06 -1.40
CA LYS A 425 19.98 -13.45 -1.13
C LYS A 425 19.31 -14.11 -2.35
N TYR A 426 18.40 -13.43 -3.02
CA TYR A 426 17.74 -13.95 -4.23
C TYR A 426 18.77 -14.30 -5.31
N HIS A 427 19.70 -13.38 -5.59
CA HIS A 427 20.72 -13.62 -6.61
C HIS A 427 21.73 -14.70 -6.20
N GLU A 428 22.07 -14.85 -4.92
CA GLU A 428 22.89 -15.99 -4.45
C GLU A 428 22.19 -17.34 -4.69
N LEU A 429 20.87 -17.42 -4.47
CA LEU A 429 20.08 -18.62 -4.77
C LEU A 429 20.05 -18.91 -6.28
N LEU A 430 19.83 -17.89 -7.12
CA LEU A 430 19.90 -18.04 -8.58
C LEU A 430 21.29 -18.53 -9.04
N LEU A 431 22.38 -17.93 -8.53
CA LEU A 431 23.75 -18.38 -8.85
C LEU A 431 23.98 -19.84 -8.43
N SER A 432 23.43 -20.26 -7.30
CA SER A 432 23.49 -21.65 -6.84
C SER A 432 22.75 -22.61 -7.78
N ASP A 433 21.56 -22.25 -8.24
CA ASP A 433 20.78 -23.07 -9.16
C ASP A 433 21.43 -23.14 -10.55
N CYS A 434 21.92 -22.01 -11.07
CA CYS A 434 22.71 -21.98 -12.31
C CYS A 434 23.98 -22.83 -12.20
N ARG A 435 24.64 -22.87 -11.04
CA ARG A 435 25.84 -23.71 -10.83
C ARG A 435 25.53 -25.20 -11.01
N LYS A 436 24.37 -25.66 -10.54
CA LYS A 436 23.91 -27.04 -10.75
C LYS A 436 23.62 -27.30 -12.22
N GLN A 437 22.84 -26.43 -12.86
CA GLN A 437 22.46 -26.57 -14.27
C GLN A 437 23.69 -26.56 -15.20
N VAL A 438 24.66 -25.67 -14.97
CA VAL A 438 25.91 -25.62 -15.76
C VAL A 438 26.74 -26.89 -15.56
N ALA A 439 26.85 -27.39 -14.33
CA ALA A 439 27.57 -28.63 -14.07
C ALA A 439 26.92 -29.85 -14.76
N GLU A 440 25.58 -29.92 -14.76
CA GLU A 440 24.83 -30.95 -15.47
C GLU A 440 24.99 -30.85 -16.99
N ALA A 441 24.90 -29.64 -17.56
CA ALA A 441 25.11 -29.41 -18.99
C ALA A 441 26.52 -29.82 -19.44
N LEU A 442 27.54 -29.47 -18.66
CA LEU A 442 28.93 -29.84 -18.94
C LEU A 442 29.20 -31.34 -18.79
N ALA A 443 28.55 -32.00 -17.82
CA ALA A 443 28.71 -33.44 -17.62
C ALA A 443 28.01 -34.28 -18.71
N ALA A 444 26.98 -33.74 -19.35
CA ALA A 444 26.24 -34.41 -20.42
C ALA A 444 26.94 -34.32 -21.80
N ASP A 445 27.84 -33.36 -21.99
CA ASP A 445 28.52 -33.15 -23.27
C ASP A 445 29.73 -34.08 -23.46
N LYS A 446 29.94 -34.50 -24.70
CA LYS A 446 31.11 -35.27 -25.14
C LYS A 446 32.20 -34.40 -25.77
N PHE A 447 31.92 -33.11 -25.95
CA PHE A 447 32.75 -32.13 -26.65
C PHE A 447 33.02 -32.53 -28.11
N GLU A 448 31.94 -32.83 -28.82
CA GLU A 448 31.93 -33.08 -30.26
C GLU A 448 31.16 -31.95 -30.99
N GLN A 449 31.44 -31.75 -32.28
CA GLN A 449 30.73 -30.76 -33.09
C GLN A 449 29.23 -31.05 -33.14
N MET A 450 28.41 -30.02 -32.95
CA MET A 450 26.96 -30.16 -32.99
C MET A 450 26.45 -30.20 -34.44
N TYR A 451 25.62 -31.19 -34.76
CA TYR A 451 24.96 -31.32 -36.06
C TYR A 451 23.53 -30.80 -36.01
N MET A 452 23.18 -29.89 -36.91
CA MET A 452 21.84 -29.33 -37.02
C MET A 452 21.22 -29.75 -38.36
N LYS A 453 20.10 -30.47 -38.32
CA LYS A 453 19.45 -31.01 -39.51
C LYS A 453 18.46 -30.05 -40.15
N LYS A 454 17.91 -29.12 -39.37
CA LYS A 454 16.82 -28.24 -39.77
C LYS A 454 17.08 -26.79 -39.36
N GLU A 455 16.46 -25.86 -40.07
CA GLU A 455 16.50 -24.43 -39.79
C GLU A 455 16.01 -24.08 -38.38
N TYR A 456 14.98 -24.75 -37.87
CA TYR A 456 14.48 -24.53 -36.50
C TYR A 456 15.56 -24.79 -35.43
N GLU A 457 16.38 -25.84 -35.61
CA GLU A 457 17.48 -26.16 -34.68
C GLU A 457 18.56 -25.07 -34.72
N TYR A 458 18.85 -24.53 -35.90
CA TYR A 458 19.78 -23.40 -36.06
C TYR A 458 19.23 -22.12 -35.45
N SER A 459 17.94 -21.83 -35.64
CA SER A 459 17.29 -20.67 -35.02
C SER A 459 17.37 -20.73 -33.50
N MET A 460 17.04 -21.88 -32.92
CA MET A 460 17.03 -22.07 -31.47
C MET A 460 18.43 -22.07 -30.85
N ASN A 461 19.44 -22.66 -31.50
CA ASN A 461 20.80 -22.83 -30.95
C ASN A 461 21.78 -21.73 -31.36
N VAL A 462 21.57 -21.03 -32.48
CA VAL A 462 22.52 -20.06 -33.06
C VAL A 462 21.92 -18.66 -33.10
N LEU A 463 20.81 -18.49 -33.82
CA LEU A 463 20.22 -17.17 -34.06
C LEU A 463 19.73 -16.53 -32.75
N SER A 464 19.11 -17.34 -31.88
CA SER A 464 18.57 -16.84 -30.61
C SER A 464 19.64 -16.12 -29.77
N PHE A 465 20.88 -16.60 -29.80
CA PHE A 465 22.01 -16.06 -29.03
C PHE A 465 22.92 -15.13 -29.84
N GLN A 466 22.59 -14.84 -31.10
CA GLN A 466 23.40 -14.04 -32.02
C GLN A 466 24.86 -14.52 -32.13
N ILE A 467 25.09 -15.84 -32.05
CA ILE A 467 26.44 -16.44 -32.12
C ILE A 467 26.87 -16.81 -33.56
N GLN A 468 26.10 -16.41 -34.57
CA GLN A 468 26.42 -16.61 -35.97
C GLN A 468 27.71 -15.89 -36.39
N THR A 469 28.47 -16.49 -37.31
CA THR A 469 29.67 -15.90 -37.92
C THR A 469 29.35 -15.10 -39.18
N SER A 470 28.25 -15.43 -39.86
CA SER A 470 27.82 -14.81 -41.12
C SER A 470 26.34 -14.44 -41.07
N ASN A 471 25.95 -13.46 -41.88
CA ASN A 471 24.56 -13.01 -42.02
C ASN A 471 23.76 -13.84 -43.05
N ILE A 472 24.37 -14.87 -43.63
CA ILE A 472 23.79 -15.73 -44.66
C ILE A 472 23.37 -17.04 -44.01
N MET A 473 22.14 -17.49 -44.29
CA MET A 473 21.65 -18.76 -43.77
C MET A 473 22.47 -19.93 -44.34
N PRO A 474 22.98 -20.84 -43.50
CA PRO A 474 23.76 -21.97 -43.97
C PRO A 474 22.90 -23.04 -44.65
N ALA A 475 23.56 -23.88 -45.45
CA ALA A 475 22.93 -25.10 -45.97
C ALA A 475 22.84 -26.17 -44.87
N PHE A 476 21.80 -27.01 -44.95
CA PHE A 476 21.56 -28.11 -43.99
C PHE A 476 21.89 -29.48 -44.61
N PRO A 477 22.48 -30.41 -43.84
CA PRO A 477 22.82 -30.31 -42.42
C PRO A 477 24.00 -29.39 -42.14
N TYR A 478 23.85 -28.53 -41.12
CA TYR A 478 24.88 -27.59 -40.70
C TYR A 478 25.71 -28.20 -39.57
N VAL A 479 27.04 -28.17 -39.71
CA VAL A 479 27.98 -28.60 -38.68
C VAL A 479 28.47 -27.36 -37.96
N ALA A 480 28.13 -27.23 -36.68
CA ALA A 480 28.56 -26.09 -35.88
C ALA A 480 30.03 -26.25 -35.44
N PRO A 481 30.80 -25.15 -35.37
CA PRO A 481 32.17 -25.18 -34.86
C PRO A 481 32.24 -25.35 -33.32
N PHE A 482 31.09 -25.56 -32.66
CA PHE A 482 30.95 -25.68 -31.22
C PHE A 482 30.15 -26.94 -30.84
N SER A 483 30.28 -27.38 -29.59
CA SER A 483 29.51 -28.50 -29.01
C SER A 483 28.23 -28.03 -28.31
N SER A 484 27.38 -28.98 -27.88
CA SER A 484 26.10 -28.66 -27.22
C SER A 484 26.24 -27.85 -25.93
N THR A 485 27.40 -27.91 -25.26
CA THR A 485 27.74 -27.07 -24.10
C THR A 485 27.47 -25.59 -24.34
N VAL A 486 27.79 -25.06 -25.53
CA VAL A 486 27.65 -23.63 -25.80
C VAL A 486 26.18 -23.18 -25.74
N PRO A 487 25.26 -23.68 -26.60
CA PRO A 487 23.86 -23.26 -26.54
C PRO A 487 23.20 -23.59 -25.19
N ASP A 488 23.56 -24.69 -24.53
CA ASP A 488 23.00 -25.04 -23.22
C ASP A 488 23.42 -24.06 -22.12
N CYS A 489 24.70 -23.70 -22.04
CA CYS A 489 25.16 -22.65 -21.14
C CYS A 489 24.53 -21.29 -21.49
N CYS A 490 24.37 -20.97 -22.77
CA CYS A 490 23.72 -19.74 -23.20
C CYS A 490 22.25 -19.66 -22.77
N ARG A 491 21.50 -20.77 -22.77
CA ARG A 491 20.12 -20.82 -22.24
C ARG A 491 20.09 -20.51 -20.74
N ILE A 492 20.99 -21.13 -19.97
CA ILE A 492 21.07 -20.92 -18.53
C ILE A 492 21.38 -19.46 -18.21
N VAL A 493 22.36 -18.86 -18.90
CA VAL A 493 22.70 -17.44 -18.73
C VAL A 493 21.56 -16.52 -19.16
N ARG A 494 20.86 -16.82 -20.26
CA ARG A 494 19.68 -16.03 -20.67
C ARG A 494 18.58 -16.08 -19.61
N SER A 495 18.21 -17.27 -19.14
CA SER A 495 17.21 -17.45 -18.08
C SER A 495 17.59 -16.67 -16.82
N PHE A 496 18.87 -16.72 -16.43
CA PHE A 496 19.36 -15.95 -15.28
C PHE A 496 19.18 -14.43 -15.47
N ILE A 497 19.44 -13.91 -16.67
CA ILE A 497 19.25 -12.48 -16.97
C ILE A 497 17.75 -12.13 -16.89
N GLU A 498 16.88 -12.94 -17.48
CA GLU A 498 15.43 -12.75 -17.45
C GLU A 498 14.90 -12.77 -16.01
N ASP A 499 15.30 -13.74 -15.21
CA ASP A 499 14.93 -13.88 -13.79
C ASP A 499 15.47 -12.72 -12.94
N SER A 500 16.73 -12.32 -13.16
CA SER A 500 17.34 -11.18 -12.47
C SER A 500 16.63 -9.87 -12.81
N VAL A 501 16.31 -9.65 -14.08
CA VAL A 501 15.54 -8.47 -14.51
C VAL A 501 14.13 -8.50 -13.91
N SER A 502 13.43 -9.64 -13.96
CA SER A 502 12.10 -9.82 -13.36
C SER A 502 12.09 -9.51 -11.86
N PHE A 503 13.14 -9.92 -11.15
CA PHE A 503 13.31 -9.55 -9.75
C PHE A 503 13.51 -8.05 -9.55
N MET A 504 14.21 -7.37 -10.46
CA MET A 504 14.52 -5.95 -10.31
C MET A 504 13.44 -4.99 -10.83
N SER A 505 12.60 -5.42 -11.80
CA SER A 505 11.68 -4.54 -12.54
C SER A 505 10.52 -3.95 -11.75
N TYR A 506 10.44 -4.17 -10.43
CA TYR A 506 9.27 -3.83 -9.61
C TYR A 506 9.58 -3.27 -8.20
N GLY A 507 10.69 -2.54 -8.06
CA GLY A 507 11.17 -1.99 -6.78
C GLY A 507 11.26 -0.45 -6.70
N GLY A 508 10.75 0.29 -7.68
CA GLY A 508 10.84 1.77 -7.72
C GLY A 508 12.24 2.33 -8.03
N GLN A 509 13.25 1.49 -8.24
CA GLN A 509 14.60 1.91 -8.64
C GLN A 509 14.66 2.08 -10.17
N LEU A 510 14.92 3.30 -10.63
CA LEU A 510 14.96 3.64 -12.07
C LEU A 510 16.17 3.05 -12.83
N GLU A 511 17.19 2.53 -12.16
CA GLU A 511 18.43 2.06 -12.80
C GLU A 511 18.93 0.76 -12.18
N TYR A 512 18.33 -0.38 -12.56
CA TYR A 512 18.73 -1.69 -12.05
C TYR A 512 19.73 -2.46 -12.93
N TYR A 513 20.11 -1.92 -14.09
CA TYR A 513 21.09 -2.57 -14.96
C TYR A 513 22.41 -2.86 -14.28
N ASP A 514 22.94 -1.93 -13.47
CA ASP A 514 24.23 -2.12 -12.80
C ASP A 514 24.21 -3.30 -11.83
N VAL A 515 23.06 -3.55 -11.20
CA VAL A 515 22.84 -4.71 -10.34
C VAL A 515 22.81 -5.99 -11.16
N VAL A 516 21.98 -6.04 -12.22
CA VAL A 516 21.87 -7.21 -13.12
C VAL A 516 23.24 -7.52 -13.71
N ARG A 517 23.97 -6.50 -14.16
CA ARG A 517 25.33 -6.59 -14.70
C ARG A 517 26.30 -7.14 -13.68
N LYS A 518 26.30 -6.63 -12.43
CA LYS A 518 27.17 -7.13 -11.35
C LYS A 518 26.95 -8.63 -11.13
N TYR A 519 25.70 -9.09 -11.09
CA TYR A 519 25.39 -10.50 -10.88
C TYR A 519 25.63 -11.36 -12.13
N LEU A 520 25.45 -10.82 -13.33
CA LEU A 520 25.85 -11.46 -14.58
C LEU A 520 27.36 -11.66 -14.65
N ASP A 521 28.15 -10.63 -14.29
CA ASP A 521 29.61 -10.74 -14.21
C ASP A 521 30.01 -11.88 -13.26
N ARG A 522 29.38 -11.94 -12.07
CA ARG A 522 29.61 -13.03 -11.12
C ARG A 522 29.19 -14.40 -11.64
N LEU A 523 28.05 -14.52 -12.32
CA LEU A 523 27.65 -15.78 -12.96
C LEU A 523 28.73 -16.25 -13.95
N LEU A 524 29.21 -15.34 -14.80
CA LEU A 524 30.22 -15.65 -15.80
C LEU A 524 31.56 -16.04 -15.15
N THR A 525 32.05 -15.28 -14.17
CA THR A 525 33.38 -15.53 -13.57
C THR A 525 33.40 -16.57 -12.45
N GLU A 526 32.40 -16.60 -11.58
CA GLU A 526 32.38 -17.48 -10.40
C GLU A 526 31.75 -18.84 -10.70
N VAL A 527 30.81 -18.89 -11.65
CA VAL A 527 30.08 -20.12 -11.99
C VAL A 527 30.60 -20.71 -13.30
N LEU A 528 30.44 -20.01 -14.42
CA LEU A 528 30.74 -20.57 -15.74
C LEU A 528 32.25 -20.76 -15.96
N ASP A 529 33.08 -19.74 -15.73
CA ASP A 529 34.55 -19.80 -15.92
C ASP A 529 35.18 -20.89 -15.03
N ASN A 530 34.79 -20.95 -13.76
CA ASN A 530 35.28 -21.98 -12.83
C ASN A 530 34.80 -23.39 -13.18
N ALA A 531 33.55 -23.55 -13.65
CA ALA A 531 33.03 -24.85 -14.06
C ALA A 531 33.75 -25.38 -15.31
N LEU A 532 33.95 -24.51 -16.30
CA LEU A 532 34.72 -24.82 -17.50
C LEU A 532 36.18 -25.15 -17.16
N LEU A 533 36.83 -24.37 -16.31
CA LEU A 533 38.19 -24.61 -15.85
C LEU A 533 38.34 -25.99 -15.18
N LYS A 534 37.36 -26.39 -14.36
CA LYS A 534 37.34 -27.71 -13.71
C LYS A 534 37.25 -28.85 -14.74
N VAL A 535 36.43 -28.68 -15.78
CA VAL A 535 36.30 -29.67 -16.86
C VAL A 535 37.59 -29.75 -17.69
N ILE A 536 38.19 -28.60 -18.03
CA ILE A 536 39.44 -28.54 -18.79
C ILE A 536 40.56 -29.28 -18.07
N ASN A 537 40.75 -29.01 -16.78
CA ASN A 537 41.83 -29.60 -16.00
C ASN A 537 41.58 -31.08 -15.60
N GLY A 538 40.33 -31.55 -15.66
CA GLY A 538 39.95 -32.86 -15.11
C GLY A 538 39.50 -33.90 -16.13
N SER A 539 38.86 -33.48 -17.23
CA SER A 539 38.14 -34.38 -18.14
C SER A 539 38.64 -34.37 -19.57
N ILE A 540 39.38 -33.34 -19.98
CA ILE A 540 39.92 -33.23 -21.34
C ILE A 540 41.28 -33.92 -21.40
N ALA A 541 41.34 -35.08 -22.06
CA ALA A 541 42.58 -35.83 -22.28
C ALA A 541 42.97 -35.96 -23.76
N GLY A 542 42.01 -35.75 -24.67
CA GLY A 542 42.23 -35.88 -26.11
C GLY A 542 42.46 -34.56 -26.82
N VAL A 543 43.31 -34.56 -27.86
CA VAL A 543 43.56 -33.39 -28.73
C VAL A 543 42.26 -32.89 -29.37
N THR A 544 41.39 -33.79 -29.85
CA THR A 544 40.11 -33.42 -30.48
C THR A 544 39.17 -32.71 -29.51
N GLN A 545 39.07 -33.19 -28.26
CA GLN A 545 38.28 -32.56 -27.21
C GLN A 545 38.86 -31.20 -26.80
N ALA A 546 40.20 -31.10 -26.70
CA ALA A 546 40.88 -29.84 -26.41
C ALA A 546 40.67 -28.80 -27.53
N MET A 547 40.72 -29.22 -28.80
CA MET A 547 40.37 -28.36 -29.94
C MET A 547 38.93 -27.89 -29.87
N GLN A 548 37.99 -28.80 -29.60
CA GLN A 548 36.58 -28.44 -29.50
C GLN A 548 36.31 -27.48 -28.34
N MET A 549 36.98 -27.66 -27.21
CA MET A 549 36.87 -26.74 -26.08
C MET A 549 37.44 -25.35 -26.39
N ALA A 550 38.62 -25.27 -27.03
CA ALA A 550 39.18 -23.99 -27.47
C ALA A 550 38.29 -23.30 -28.52
N ALA A 551 37.64 -24.05 -29.40
CA ALA A 551 36.63 -23.52 -30.32
C ALA A 551 35.39 -23.00 -29.58
N ASN A 552 34.88 -23.75 -28.59
CA ASN A 552 33.77 -23.32 -27.74
C ASN A 552 34.07 -21.99 -27.04
N MET A 553 35.31 -21.78 -26.54
CA MET A 553 35.72 -20.54 -25.88
C MET A 553 35.59 -19.32 -26.81
N ALA A 554 35.95 -19.46 -28.08
CA ALA A 554 35.79 -18.37 -29.05
C ALA A 554 34.32 -18.07 -29.42
N VAL A 555 33.42 -19.05 -29.26
CA VAL A 555 31.98 -18.82 -29.39
C VAL A 555 31.42 -18.16 -28.13
N PHE A 556 31.88 -18.57 -26.95
CA PHE A 556 31.50 -17.94 -25.68
C PHE A 556 31.93 -16.46 -25.61
N GLU A 557 33.04 -16.08 -26.23
CA GLU A 557 33.45 -14.67 -26.34
C GLU A 557 32.37 -13.82 -27.01
N ARG A 558 31.79 -14.31 -28.12
CA ARG A 558 30.68 -13.66 -28.81
C ARG A 558 29.37 -13.73 -28.02
N ALA A 559 29.11 -14.87 -27.36
CA ALA A 559 27.92 -15.03 -26.52
C ALA A 559 27.91 -14.08 -25.32
N CYS A 560 29.08 -13.82 -24.71
CA CYS A 560 29.21 -12.86 -23.61
C CYS A 560 28.79 -11.45 -24.04
N ASP A 561 29.21 -11.00 -25.23
CA ASP A 561 28.78 -9.71 -25.78
C ASP A 561 27.26 -9.66 -26.00
N PHE A 562 26.64 -10.79 -26.39
CA PHE A 562 25.19 -10.90 -26.48
C PHE A 562 24.53 -10.79 -25.09
N PHE A 563 25.01 -11.51 -24.08
CA PHE A 563 24.43 -11.49 -22.73
C PHE A 563 24.37 -10.08 -22.14
N PHE A 564 25.45 -9.32 -22.29
CA PHE A 564 25.51 -7.95 -21.80
C PHE A 564 24.59 -6.97 -22.53
N ARG A 565 24.43 -7.15 -23.85
CA ARG A 565 23.49 -6.38 -24.67
C ARG A 565 22.05 -6.73 -24.31
N HIS A 566 21.77 -8.03 -24.16
CA HIS A 566 20.46 -8.53 -23.77
C HIS A 566 20.04 -8.04 -22.37
N ALA A 567 20.94 -8.09 -21.39
CA ALA A 567 20.69 -7.54 -20.05
C ALA A 567 20.41 -6.02 -20.08
N ALA A 568 21.13 -5.26 -20.92
CA ALA A 568 20.91 -3.82 -21.07
C ALA A 568 19.54 -3.52 -21.69
N GLN A 569 19.20 -4.25 -22.75
CA GLN A 569 17.92 -4.12 -23.45
C GLN A 569 16.73 -4.48 -22.55
N LEU A 570 16.81 -5.57 -21.79
CA LEU A 570 15.77 -5.95 -20.83
C LEU A 570 15.67 -4.96 -19.64
N SER A 571 16.75 -4.23 -19.35
CA SER A 571 16.77 -3.18 -18.33
C SER A 571 16.36 -1.79 -18.85
N GLY A 572 15.90 -1.68 -20.10
CA GLY A 572 15.47 -0.41 -20.69
C GLY A 572 16.60 0.56 -21.05
N ILE A 573 17.85 0.09 -21.10
CA ILE A 573 19.00 0.92 -21.50
C ILE A 573 19.18 0.86 -23.02
N PRO A 574 19.27 2.02 -23.71
CA PRO A 574 19.55 2.05 -25.14
C PRO A 574 20.86 1.34 -25.47
N LEU A 575 20.84 0.43 -26.45
CA LEU A 575 22.01 -0.38 -26.85
C LEU A 575 23.26 0.46 -27.16
N ARG A 576 23.10 1.67 -27.71
CA ARG A 576 24.21 2.61 -28.00
C ARG A 576 24.97 3.03 -26.74
N MET A 577 24.32 3.04 -25.57
CA MET A 577 24.97 3.32 -24.28
C MET A 577 25.65 2.08 -23.72
N ALA A 578 25.08 0.89 -23.93
CA ALA A 578 25.66 -0.38 -23.48
C ALA A 578 26.93 -0.78 -24.28
N GLU A 579 27.02 -0.39 -25.56
CA GLU A 579 28.12 -0.70 -26.48
C GLU A 579 29.36 0.22 -26.32
N ARG A 580 29.26 1.34 -25.58
CA ARG A 580 30.34 2.35 -25.47
C ARG A 580 31.60 1.94 -24.70
N GLY A 581 31.63 0.73 -24.13
CA GLY A 581 32.82 0.20 -23.43
C GLY A 581 33.35 -1.08 -24.08
N ARG A 582 34.66 -1.14 -24.37
CA ARG A 582 35.33 -2.42 -24.62
C ARG A 582 35.26 -3.25 -23.34
N ARG A 583 34.48 -4.33 -23.36
CA ARG A 583 34.38 -5.25 -22.22
C ARG A 583 35.50 -6.28 -22.33
N LYS A 584 36.17 -6.54 -21.21
CA LYS A 584 37.11 -7.65 -21.12
C LYS A 584 36.31 -8.95 -21.13
N PHE A 585 36.73 -9.92 -21.95
CA PHE A 585 36.12 -11.25 -21.96
C PHE A 585 36.17 -11.86 -20.54
N PRO A 586 35.04 -12.25 -19.92
CA PRO A 586 35.02 -12.65 -18.51
C PRO A 586 35.57 -14.06 -18.25
N LEU A 587 35.51 -14.98 -19.24
CA LEU A 587 35.97 -16.37 -19.08
C LEU A 587 37.47 -16.53 -19.39
N THR A 588 38.30 -15.63 -18.87
CA THR A 588 39.73 -15.62 -19.22
C THR A 588 40.45 -16.87 -18.72
N LYS A 589 40.11 -17.37 -17.52
CA LYS A 589 40.86 -18.51 -16.94
C LYS A 589 40.60 -19.78 -17.73
N ALA A 590 39.33 -20.03 -18.09
CA ALA A 590 38.96 -21.18 -18.91
C ALA A 590 39.56 -21.07 -20.32
N ARG A 591 39.58 -19.88 -20.93
CA ARG A 591 40.22 -19.69 -22.24
C ARG A 591 41.71 -19.99 -22.21
N ASP A 592 42.43 -19.39 -21.27
CA ASP A 592 43.89 -19.56 -21.18
C ASP A 592 44.21 -21.03 -20.89
N ALA A 593 43.49 -21.66 -19.96
CA ALA A 593 43.64 -23.09 -19.67
C ALA A 593 43.29 -23.99 -20.88
N ALA A 594 42.28 -23.65 -21.69
CA ALA A 594 41.93 -24.42 -22.88
C ALA A 594 43.02 -24.33 -23.96
N GLU A 595 43.57 -23.14 -24.19
CA GLU A 595 44.67 -22.92 -25.13
C GLU A 595 45.96 -23.65 -24.64
N ASP A 596 46.30 -23.54 -23.35
CA ASP A 596 47.45 -24.21 -22.73
C ASP A 596 47.33 -25.74 -22.75
N THR A 597 46.13 -26.27 -22.47
CA THR A 597 45.88 -27.72 -22.50
C THR A 597 46.02 -28.26 -23.93
N LEU A 598 45.48 -27.53 -24.91
CA LEU A 598 45.63 -27.89 -26.32
C LEU A 598 47.10 -27.85 -26.75
N SER A 599 47.82 -26.78 -26.42
CA SER A 599 49.24 -26.66 -26.78
C SER A 599 50.09 -27.74 -26.11
N GLY A 600 49.85 -28.03 -24.83
CA GLY A 600 50.52 -29.11 -24.08
C GLY A 600 50.30 -30.50 -24.69
N LEU A 601 49.06 -30.85 -25.04
CA LEU A 601 48.74 -32.14 -25.66
C LEU A 601 49.37 -32.28 -27.06
N LEU A 602 49.43 -31.19 -27.83
CA LEU A 602 50.07 -31.20 -29.14
C LEU A 602 51.59 -31.33 -29.03
N LYS A 603 52.23 -30.63 -28.09
CA LYS A 603 53.65 -30.77 -27.80
C LYS A 603 53.98 -32.22 -27.42
N GLN A 604 53.18 -32.84 -26.55
CA GLN A 604 53.35 -34.26 -26.18
C GLN A 604 53.20 -35.21 -27.38
N LYS A 605 52.28 -34.94 -28.32
CA LYS A 605 52.14 -35.74 -29.54
C LYS A 605 53.33 -35.57 -30.47
N VAL A 606 53.80 -34.35 -30.63
CA VAL A 606 55.01 -34.02 -31.40
C VAL A 606 56.24 -34.70 -30.78
N ASP A 607 56.38 -34.70 -29.46
CA ASP A 607 57.47 -35.40 -28.76
C ASP A 607 57.52 -36.90 -29.08
N GLY A 608 56.35 -37.52 -29.26
CA GLY A 608 56.25 -38.90 -29.73
C GLY A 608 56.91 -39.12 -31.10
N PHE A 609 56.67 -38.22 -32.06
CA PHE A 609 57.32 -38.28 -33.38
C PHE A 609 58.80 -37.85 -33.32
N MET A 610 59.11 -36.84 -32.50
CA MET A 610 60.48 -36.36 -32.29
C MET A 610 61.38 -37.41 -31.65
N SER A 611 60.85 -38.42 -30.95
CA SER A 611 61.65 -39.54 -30.43
C SER A 611 62.40 -40.31 -31.53
N LEU A 612 61.90 -40.29 -32.77
CA LEU A 612 62.56 -40.87 -33.94
C LEU A 612 63.89 -40.17 -34.29
N ILE A 613 64.17 -39.00 -33.71
CA ILE A 613 65.45 -38.30 -33.89
C ILE A 613 66.63 -39.13 -33.35
N GLU A 614 66.40 -40.07 -32.43
CA GLU A 614 67.41 -41.00 -31.94
C GLU A 614 67.92 -41.94 -33.05
N ASN A 615 67.10 -42.18 -34.09
CA ASN A 615 67.47 -43.02 -35.23
C ASN A 615 68.31 -42.27 -36.29
N VAL A 616 68.54 -40.95 -36.12
CA VAL A 616 69.30 -40.15 -37.06
C VAL A 616 70.78 -40.55 -37.05
N ASN A 617 71.33 -40.82 -38.23
CA ASN A 617 72.76 -41.08 -38.38
C ASN A 617 73.56 -39.77 -38.35
N TRP A 618 74.00 -39.38 -37.15
CA TRP A 618 74.80 -38.16 -36.91
C TRP A 618 76.16 -38.13 -37.64
N MET A 619 76.62 -39.27 -38.15
CA MET A 619 77.89 -39.42 -38.87
C MET A 619 77.69 -40.00 -40.28
N ALA A 620 76.66 -39.55 -41.00
CA ALA A 620 76.37 -39.98 -42.37
C ALA A 620 77.45 -39.53 -43.38
N ASP A 621 77.80 -40.38 -44.35
CA ASP A 621 78.84 -40.06 -45.35
C ASP A 621 78.31 -39.13 -46.46
N GLU A 622 77.01 -39.08 -46.67
CA GLU A 622 76.32 -38.17 -47.60
C GLU A 622 75.13 -37.49 -46.90
N PRO A 623 74.75 -36.27 -47.30
CA PRO A 623 73.55 -35.62 -46.79
C PRO A 623 72.29 -36.36 -47.27
N PRO A 624 71.27 -36.55 -46.42
CA PRO A 624 70.02 -37.16 -46.83
C PRO A 624 69.32 -36.31 -47.90
N GLN A 625 68.89 -36.92 -49.01
CA GLN A 625 68.28 -36.23 -50.15
C GLN A 625 66.79 -35.89 -49.94
N GLY A 626 66.10 -36.63 -49.08
CA GLY A 626 64.81 -36.27 -48.48
C GLY A 626 65.03 -36.13 -46.98
N GLY A 627 64.29 -35.23 -46.31
CA GLY A 627 64.45 -34.97 -44.87
C GLY A 627 64.44 -36.25 -44.01
N ASN A 628 64.96 -36.15 -42.80
CA ASN A 628 65.00 -37.27 -41.86
C ASN A 628 63.58 -37.77 -41.52
N GLU A 629 63.46 -39.05 -41.16
CA GLU A 629 62.17 -39.73 -40.91
C GLU A 629 61.30 -38.98 -39.88
N TYR A 630 61.90 -38.53 -38.77
CA TYR A 630 61.18 -37.75 -37.75
C TYR A 630 60.58 -36.46 -38.31
N ALA A 631 61.30 -35.74 -39.18
CA ALA A 631 60.86 -34.47 -39.73
C ALA A 631 59.69 -34.66 -40.71
N ASN A 632 59.74 -35.71 -41.53
CA ASN A 632 58.65 -36.06 -42.44
C ASN A 632 57.38 -36.47 -41.66
N GLU A 633 57.51 -37.30 -40.62
CA GLU A 633 56.37 -37.70 -39.77
C GLU A 633 55.75 -36.51 -39.03
N VAL A 634 56.59 -35.61 -38.49
CA VAL A 634 56.12 -34.36 -37.86
C VAL A 634 55.37 -33.49 -38.88
N ILE A 635 55.87 -33.34 -40.10
CA ILE A 635 55.19 -32.54 -41.14
C ILE A 635 53.85 -33.18 -41.52
N ILE A 636 53.80 -34.49 -41.74
CA ILE A 636 52.55 -35.22 -42.04
C ILE A 636 51.54 -35.02 -40.91
N PHE A 637 51.99 -35.11 -39.65
CA PHE A 637 51.15 -34.84 -38.49
C PHE A 637 50.65 -33.39 -38.49
N LEU A 638 51.53 -32.40 -38.69
CA LEU A 638 51.16 -30.98 -38.70
C LEU A 638 50.20 -30.63 -39.85
N GLU A 639 50.38 -31.21 -41.04
CA GLU A 639 49.44 -31.04 -42.16
C GLU A 639 48.06 -31.63 -41.84
N THR A 640 48.03 -32.84 -41.27
CA THR A 640 46.79 -33.50 -40.83
C THR A 640 46.09 -32.70 -39.72
N LEU A 641 46.89 -32.19 -38.78
CA LEU A 641 46.45 -31.35 -37.67
C LEU A 641 45.82 -30.06 -38.18
N VAL A 642 46.49 -29.35 -39.10
CA VAL A 642 46.00 -28.08 -39.65
C VAL A 642 44.72 -28.29 -40.46
N SER A 643 44.66 -29.34 -41.28
CA SER A 643 43.45 -29.71 -42.01
C SER A 643 42.24 -29.93 -41.09
N THR A 644 42.46 -30.60 -39.96
CA THR A 644 41.42 -30.84 -38.94
C THR A 644 41.10 -29.56 -38.16
N ALA A 645 42.12 -28.81 -37.74
CA ALA A 645 41.99 -27.60 -36.95
C ALA A 645 41.25 -26.48 -37.69
N GLN A 646 41.44 -26.33 -39.00
CA GLN A 646 40.74 -25.32 -39.80
C GLN A 646 39.21 -25.46 -39.75
N GLN A 647 38.71 -26.68 -39.59
CA GLN A 647 37.27 -26.95 -39.57
C GLN A 647 36.63 -26.62 -38.21
N VAL A 648 37.43 -26.50 -37.16
CA VAL A 648 36.96 -26.41 -35.77
C VAL A 648 37.42 -25.12 -35.10
N LEU A 649 38.71 -24.77 -35.20
CA LEU A 649 39.35 -23.70 -34.47
C LEU A 649 39.29 -22.36 -35.20
N PRO A 650 39.16 -21.24 -34.46
CA PRO A 650 39.39 -19.92 -35.00
C PRO A 650 40.86 -19.74 -35.43
N VAL A 651 41.05 -19.02 -36.53
CA VAL A 651 42.36 -18.72 -37.13
C VAL A 651 43.36 -18.14 -36.12
N LYS A 652 42.90 -17.25 -35.22
CA LYS A 652 43.76 -16.63 -34.19
C LYS A 652 44.28 -17.61 -33.14
N VAL A 653 43.49 -18.63 -32.79
CA VAL A 653 43.89 -19.66 -31.82
C VAL A 653 44.82 -20.64 -32.50
N MET A 654 44.46 -21.09 -33.70
CA MET A 654 45.28 -21.96 -34.54
C MET A 654 46.68 -21.39 -34.76
N LYS A 655 46.79 -20.11 -35.12
CA LYS A 655 48.08 -19.44 -35.31
C LYS A 655 48.97 -19.50 -34.06
N ARG A 656 48.42 -19.15 -32.89
CA ARG A 656 49.16 -19.14 -31.62
C ARG A 656 49.64 -20.54 -31.23
N VAL A 657 48.74 -21.53 -31.32
CA VAL A 657 49.05 -22.92 -31.02
C VAL A 657 50.11 -23.48 -31.97
N LEU A 658 50.02 -23.22 -33.28
CA LEU A 658 51.02 -23.65 -34.26
C LEU A 658 52.39 -23.02 -34.00
N GLN A 659 52.43 -21.73 -33.68
CA GLN A 659 53.68 -21.04 -33.33
C GLN A 659 54.34 -21.68 -32.11
N GLU A 660 53.56 -22.00 -31.06
CA GLU A 660 54.08 -22.69 -29.87
C GLU A 660 54.60 -24.09 -30.17
N VAL A 661 53.91 -24.84 -31.03
CA VAL A 661 54.36 -26.19 -31.43
C VAL A 661 55.64 -26.11 -32.27
N LEU A 662 55.75 -25.17 -33.21
CA LEU A 662 56.96 -24.96 -34.00
C LEU A 662 58.14 -24.51 -33.13
N ALA A 663 57.89 -23.64 -32.15
CA ALA A 663 58.88 -23.24 -31.16
C ALA A 663 59.38 -24.44 -30.34
N HIS A 664 58.46 -25.30 -29.88
CA HIS A 664 58.80 -26.53 -29.17
C HIS A 664 59.63 -27.49 -30.03
N ILE A 665 59.29 -27.67 -31.31
CA ILE A 665 60.10 -28.47 -32.25
C ILE A 665 61.51 -27.91 -32.36
N SER A 666 61.64 -26.58 -32.54
CA SER A 666 62.93 -25.91 -32.61
C SER A 666 63.75 -26.11 -31.34
N GLU A 667 63.14 -25.98 -30.17
CA GLU A 667 63.78 -26.21 -28.87
C GLU A 667 64.24 -27.67 -28.71
N THR A 668 63.43 -28.63 -29.12
CA THR A 668 63.76 -30.07 -29.05
C THR A 668 64.92 -30.42 -30.00
N ILE A 669 64.96 -29.89 -31.22
CA ILE A 669 66.09 -30.09 -32.16
C ILE A 669 67.40 -29.56 -31.54
N VAL A 670 67.37 -28.34 -31.01
CA VAL A 670 68.52 -27.72 -30.33
C VAL A 670 68.90 -28.52 -29.07
N GLY A 671 67.93 -28.98 -28.31
CA GLY A 671 68.09 -29.79 -27.10
C GLY A 671 68.76 -31.13 -27.37
N VAL A 672 68.44 -31.80 -28.48
CA VAL A 672 69.07 -33.06 -28.89
C VAL A 672 70.54 -32.87 -29.25
N LEU A 673 70.88 -31.79 -29.96
CA LEU A 673 72.28 -31.44 -30.26
C LEU A 673 73.07 -31.11 -28.98
N MET A 674 72.41 -30.53 -27.99
CA MET A 674 72.97 -30.25 -26.66
C MET A 674 73.10 -31.49 -25.78
N GLY A 675 72.18 -32.44 -25.89
CA GLY A 675 72.07 -33.62 -25.03
C GLY A 675 73.21 -34.63 -25.15
N GLU A 676 73.38 -35.48 -24.13
CA GLU A 676 74.42 -36.52 -24.12
C GLU A 676 74.20 -37.65 -25.14
N SER A 677 72.98 -37.76 -25.68
CA SER A 677 72.60 -38.71 -26.73
C SER A 677 73.45 -38.52 -28.00
N VAL A 678 73.70 -37.26 -28.39
CA VAL A 678 74.55 -36.92 -29.52
C VAL A 678 75.95 -36.54 -29.02
N LYS A 679 76.87 -37.51 -29.06
CA LYS A 679 78.28 -37.28 -28.66
C LYS A 679 79.12 -36.61 -29.76
N ARG A 680 78.85 -36.92 -31.03
CA ARG A 680 79.57 -36.41 -32.19
C ARG A 680 78.65 -36.35 -33.40
N PHE A 681 78.76 -35.30 -34.19
CA PHE A 681 78.08 -35.16 -35.47
C PHE A 681 78.98 -34.52 -36.52
N ASN A 682 78.69 -34.72 -37.81
CA ASN A 682 79.46 -34.18 -38.93
C ASN A 682 78.70 -33.08 -39.70
N VAL A 683 79.37 -32.45 -40.67
CA VAL A 683 78.75 -31.39 -41.48
C VAL A 683 77.56 -31.91 -42.31
N ASN A 684 77.60 -33.17 -42.75
CA ASN A 684 76.53 -33.77 -43.57
C ASN A 684 75.25 -34.00 -42.77
N SER A 685 75.34 -34.35 -41.49
CA SER A 685 74.15 -34.44 -40.63
C SER A 685 73.58 -33.07 -40.28
N ILE A 686 74.40 -32.02 -40.14
CA ILE A 686 73.90 -30.64 -40.06
C ILE A 686 73.22 -30.21 -41.37
N MET A 687 73.76 -30.59 -42.53
CA MET A 687 73.09 -30.36 -43.81
C MET A 687 71.76 -31.12 -43.91
N GLY A 688 71.66 -32.32 -43.32
CA GLY A 688 70.39 -33.01 -43.15
C GLY A 688 69.40 -32.23 -42.28
N LEU A 689 69.85 -31.70 -41.14
CA LEU A 689 69.02 -30.82 -40.29
C LEU A 689 68.62 -29.53 -41.01
N ASP A 690 69.48 -28.96 -41.86
CA ASP A 690 69.15 -27.80 -42.70
C ASP A 690 67.99 -28.13 -43.64
N VAL A 691 68.01 -29.31 -44.27
CA VAL A 691 66.88 -29.80 -45.09
C VAL A 691 65.62 -29.93 -44.24
N ASP A 692 65.71 -30.53 -43.05
CA ASP A 692 64.56 -30.70 -42.14
C ASP A 692 63.93 -29.35 -41.74
N ILE A 693 64.75 -28.37 -41.34
CA ILE A 693 64.26 -27.04 -40.95
C ILE A 693 63.68 -26.31 -42.17
N ARG A 694 64.26 -26.47 -43.36
CA ARG A 694 63.68 -25.89 -44.60
C ARG A 694 62.32 -26.49 -44.92
N LEU A 695 62.11 -27.78 -44.66
CA LEU A 695 60.80 -28.43 -44.83
C LEU A 695 59.78 -27.90 -43.81
N LEU A 696 60.18 -27.60 -42.58
CA LEU A 696 59.32 -26.97 -41.58
C LEU A 696 59.00 -25.50 -41.91
N GLU A 697 59.98 -24.75 -42.46
CA GLU A 697 59.77 -23.39 -42.94
C GLU A 697 58.87 -23.34 -44.18
N SER A 698 59.03 -24.27 -45.12
CA SER A 698 58.15 -24.36 -46.29
C SER A 698 56.73 -24.75 -45.89
N PHE A 699 56.57 -25.63 -44.88
CA PHE A 699 55.28 -25.86 -44.25
C PHE A 699 54.67 -24.56 -43.70
N ALA A 700 55.42 -23.78 -42.92
CA ALA A 700 54.95 -22.52 -42.36
C ALA A 700 54.57 -21.49 -43.46
N GLU A 701 55.33 -21.40 -44.55
CA GLU A 701 55.02 -20.57 -45.73
C GLU A 701 53.73 -21.01 -46.43
N ASN A 702 53.59 -22.32 -46.68
CA ASN A 702 52.43 -22.88 -47.35
C ASN A 702 51.15 -22.66 -46.54
N GLN A 703 51.21 -22.83 -45.21
CA GLN A 703 50.06 -22.56 -44.35
C GLN A 703 49.74 -21.06 -44.27
N ALA A 704 50.75 -20.19 -44.29
CA ALA A 704 50.51 -18.76 -44.31
C ALA A 704 49.86 -18.30 -45.62
N ALA A 705 50.33 -18.81 -46.77
CA ALA A 705 49.75 -18.49 -48.07
C ALA A 705 48.30 -18.97 -48.24
N ALA A 706 47.92 -20.08 -47.59
CA ALA A 706 46.59 -20.67 -47.71
C ALA A 706 45.54 -20.02 -46.77
N LEU A 707 45.94 -19.47 -45.62
CA LEU A 707 45.00 -19.18 -44.53
C LEU A 707 45.24 -17.88 -43.76
N LEU A 708 46.44 -17.29 -43.85
CA LEU A 708 46.89 -16.20 -42.99
C LEU A 708 47.44 -15.03 -43.83
N SER A 709 47.71 -13.87 -43.20
CA SER A 709 48.38 -12.77 -43.88
C SER A 709 49.90 -13.00 -43.98
N GLU A 710 50.60 -12.34 -44.91
CA GLU A 710 52.08 -12.43 -45.01
C GLU A 710 52.78 -12.06 -43.69
N VAL A 711 52.18 -11.19 -42.87
CA VAL A 711 52.70 -10.82 -41.55
C VAL A 711 52.68 -12.01 -40.60
N ASP A 712 51.65 -12.85 -40.69
CA ASP A 712 51.49 -14.05 -39.87
C ASP A 712 52.48 -15.17 -40.26
N ALA A 713 52.92 -15.20 -41.52
CA ALA A 713 53.97 -16.11 -42.00
C ALA A 713 55.29 -15.89 -41.27
N ASN A 714 55.68 -14.62 -41.13
CA ASN A 714 56.90 -14.23 -40.45
C ASN A 714 56.83 -14.53 -38.95
N GLU A 715 55.64 -14.41 -38.34
CA GLU A 715 55.43 -14.81 -36.94
C GLU A 715 55.49 -16.33 -36.74
N LEU A 716 54.97 -17.15 -37.66
CA LEU A 716 55.13 -18.61 -37.56
C LEU A 716 56.60 -19.03 -37.71
N LYS A 717 57.31 -18.45 -38.66
CA LYS A 717 58.77 -18.66 -38.83
C LYS A 717 59.55 -18.23 -37.60
N SER A 718 59.06 -17.26 -36.84
CA SER A 718 59.71 -16.82 -35.59
C SER A 718 59.91 -17.98 -34.59
N GLY A 719 59.00 -18.97 -34.60
CA GLY A 719 59.13 -20.18 -33.76
C GLY A 719 60.35 -21.04 -34.12
N LEU A 720 60.79 -21.04 -35.38
CA LEU A 720 61.93 -21.84 -35.87
C LEU A 720 63.27 -21.09 -35.85
N VAL A 721 63.29 -19.84 -35.37
CA VAL A 721 64.47 -18.97 -35.47
C VAL A 721 65.68 -19.53 -34.73
N GLU A 722 65.50 -20.13 -33.55
CA GLU A 722 66.64 -20.65 -32.76
C GLU A 722 67.37 -21.77 -33.51
N SER A 723 66.65 -22.78 -33.99
CA SER A 723 67.24 -23.90 -34.74
C SER A 723 67.82 -23.45 -36.08
N ARG A 724 67.14 -22.55 -36.81
CA ARG A 724 67.64 -21.98 -38.08
C ARG A 724 68.94 -21.19 -37.88
N GLN A 725 69.00 -20.34 -36.87
CA GLN A 725 70.21 -19.57 -36.57
C GLN A 725 71.38 -20.48 -36.16
N LEU A 726 71.11 -21.54 -35.39
CA LEU A 726 72.12 -22.51 -34.98
C LEU A 726 72.72 -23.24 -36.20
N VAL A 727 71.89 -23.75 -37.11
CA VAL A 727 72.34 -24.40 -38.33
C VAL A 727 73.10 -23.44 -39.24
N ASN A 728 72.62 -22.20 -39.39
CA ASN A 728 73.32 -21.17 -40.17
C ASN A 728 74.70 -20.84 -39.59
N LEU A 729 74.86 -20.85 -38.26
CA LEU A 729 76.15 -20.64 -37.60
C LEU A 729 77.10 -21.81 -37.86
N LEU A 730 76.61 -23.05 -37.74
CA LEU A 730 77.39 -24.27 -37.93
C LEU A 730 77.83 -24.48 -39.39
N LEU A 731 77.03 -24.03 -40.36
CA LEU A 731 77.34 -24.10 -41.80
C LEU A 731 78.11 -22.88 -42.33
N SER A 732 78.26 -21.81 -41.52
CA SER A 732 78.92 -20.57 -41.92
C SER A 732 80.40 -20.78 -42.24
N ASN A 733 80.88 -20.08 -43.27
CA ASN A 733 82.32 -20.00 -43.57
C ASN A 733 83.08 -19.09 -42.60
N HIS A 734 82.36 -18.26 -41.84
CA HIS A 734 82.91 -17.26 -40.91
C HIS A 734 82.15 -17.30 -39.56
N PRO A 735 82.34 -18.35 -38.75
CA PRO A 735 81.66 -18.48 -37.46
C PRO A 735 82.09 -17.38 -36.45
N GLU A 736 83.26 -16.76 -36.63
CA GLU A 736 83.76 -15.66 -35.79
C GLU A 736 82.86 -14.42 -35.77
N ASN A 737 81.99 -14.25 -36.79
CA ASN A 737 81.04 -13.15 -36.88
C ASN A 737 80.01 -13.16 -35.73
N PHE A 738 79.80 -14.30 -35.06
CA PHE A 738 78.95 -14.40 -33.87
C PHE A 738 79.47 -13.59 -32.67
N LEU A 739 80.78 -13.32 -32.61
CA LEU A 739 81.38 -12.48 -31.56
C LEU A 739 81.12 -10.98 -31.78
N ASN A 740 80.69 -10.58 -32.98
CA ASN A 740 80.37 -9.18 -33.27
C ASN A 740 78.96 -8.87 -32.75
N PRO A 741 78.79 -7.93 -31.79
CA PRO A 741 77.49 -7.65 -31.17
C PRO A 741 76.45 -7.18 -32.20
N VAL A 742 76.84 -6.42 -33.22
CA VAL A 742 75.93 -5.92 -34.27
C VAL A 742 75.44 -7.04 -35.18
N ILE A 743 76.31 -7.98 -35.53
CA ILE A 743 75.94 -9.12 -36.38
C ILE A 743 75.12 -10.14 -35.57
N ARG A 744 75.43 -10.31 -34.29
CA ARG A 744 74.67 -11.16 -33.38
C ARG A 744 73.25 -10.64 -33.19
N GLU A 745 73.07 -9.36 -32.90
CA GLU A 745 71.74 -8.77 -32.74
C GLU A 745 70.90 -8.87 -34.03
N ARG A 746 71.54 -8.82 -35.20
CA ARG A 746 70.86 -8.89 -36.49
C ARG A 746 70.57 -10.31 -36.99
N SER A 747 71.45 -11.28 -36.73
CA SER A 747 71.41 -12.59 -37.40
C SER A 747 71.45 -13.81 -36.46
N TYR A 748 71.78 -13.62 -35.18
CA TYR A 748 71.94 -14.70 -34.20
C TYR A 748 71.36 -14.32 -32.82
N ASN A 749 70.28 -13.54 -32.81
CA ASN A 749 69.69 -12.96 -31.61
C ASN A 749 69.01 -13.99 -30.68
N ALA A 750 68.61 -15.15 -31.20
CA ALA A 750 67.97 -16.21 -30.42
C ALA A 750 68.98 -17.19 -29.79
N LEU A 751 70.27 -17.11 -30.15
CA LEU A 751 71.29 -18.06 -29.70
C LEU A 751 72.00 -17.61 -28.42
N ASP A 752 72.05 -18.50 -27.44
CA ASP A 752 72.84 -18.34 -26.22
C ASP A 752 74.30 -18.81 -26.40
N TYR A 753 75.24 -18.11 -25.76
CA TYR A 753 76.67 -18.40 -25.79
C TYR A 753 76.98 -19.82 -25.30
N ARG A 754 76.31 -20.28 -24.23
CA ARG A 754 76.54 -21.61 -23.66
C ARG A 754 76.08 -22.72 -24.60
N LYS A 755 74.89 -22.56 -25.20
CA LYS A 755 74.35 -23.51 -26.17
C LYS A 755 75.26 -23.64 -27.39
N VAL A 756 75.72 -22.52 -27.94
CA VAL A 756 76.62 -22.50 -29.10
C VAL A 756 77.94 -23.22 -28.82
N VAL A 757 78.55 -23.01 -27.65
CA VAL A 757 79.81 -23.70 -27.27
C VAL A 757 79.60 -25.20 -27.20
N ALA A 758 78.60 -25.67 -26.45
CA ALA A 758 78.37 -27.09 -26.23
C ALA A 758 78.00 -27.85 -27.52
N VAL A 759 77.24 -27.24 -28.43
CA VAL A 759 76.96 -27.82 -29.75
C VAL A 759 78.21 -27.83 -30.63
N SER A 760 78.93 -26.69 -30.72
CA SER A 760 80.09 -26.57 -31.62
C SER A 760 81.25 -27.51 -31.24
N GLU A 761 81.41 -27.85 -29.96
CA GLU A 761 82.40 -28.82 -29.47
C GLU A 761 82.20 -30.24 -29.98
N LYS A 762 80.96 -30.60 -30.32
CA LYS A 762 80.57 -31.94 -30.77
C LYS A 762 80.72 -32.13 -32.28
N LEU A 763 80.91 -31.05 -33.05
CA LEU A 763 81.13 -31.09 -34.49
C LEU A 763 82.51 -31.70 -34.80
N ARG A 764 82.55 -32.70 -35.70
CA ARG A 764 83.77 -33.36 -36.18
C ARG A 764 83.78 -33.45 -37.71
N ASP A 765 84.96 -33.27 -38.31
CA ASP A 765 85.16 -33.39 -39.76
C ASP A 765 85.33 -34.87 -40.17
N GLN A 766 84.89 -35.23 -41.38
CA GLN A 766 85.06 -36.59 -41.95
C GLN A 766 86.52 -37.04 -41.98
N SER A 767 87.48 -36.11 -42.04
CA SER A 767 88.92 -36.41 -42.01
C SER A 767 89.39 -37.09 -40.71
N ASP A 768 88.61 -37.00 -39.63
CA ASP A 768 88.95 -37.63 -38.34
C ASP A 768 88.60 -39.14 -38.31
N ARG A 769 87.85 -39.68 -39.29
CA ARG A 769 87.53 -41.13 -39.37
C ARG A 769 88.70 -42.00 -39.84
N LEU A 770 89.62 -41.45 -40.64
CA LEU A 770 90.61 -42.27 -41.36
C LEU A 770 91.99 -42.37 -40.67
N PHE A 771 92.26 -41.65 -39.58
CA PHE A 771 93.62 -41.52 -39.04
C PHE A 771 93.73 -41.53 -37.51
N SER A 772 93.15 -42.55 -36.86
CA SER A 772 93.41 -42.79 -35.42
C SER A 772 94.63 -43.69 -35.13
N SER A 773 95.36 -44.20 -36.13
CA SER A 773 96.40 -45.22 -35.87
C SER A 773 97.82 -44.92 -36.36
N PHE A 774 98.05 -44.06 -37.37
CA PHE A 774 99.43 -43.75 -37.79
C PHE A 774 99.62 -42.27 -38.09
N GLY A 775 100.60 -41.67 -37.41
CA GLY A 775 100.96 -40.26 -37.57
C GLY A 775 101.49 -39.97 -38.97
N THR A 776 100.91 -38.98 -39.64
CA THR A 776 101.56 -38.30 -40.77
C THR A 776 101.08 -36.86 -40.84
N ARG A 777 102.04 -35.94 -40.71
CA ARG A 777 101.87 -34.50 -40.99
C ARG A 777 101.52 -34.34 -42.47
N GLY A 778 100.30 -33.90 -42.81
CA GLY A 778 100.01 -33.58 -44.21
C GLY A 778 98.55 -33.43 -44.66
N ALA A 779 97.53 -33.62 -43.82
CA ALA A 779 96.16 -33.33 -44.23
C ALA A 779 95.92 -31.80 -44.18
N LYS A 780 95.52 -31.18 -45.30
CA LYS A 780 95.06 -29.78 -45.36
C LYS A 780 93.96 -29.59 -44.30
N GLN A 781 94.29 -28.90 -43.20
CA GLN A 781 93.31 -28.54 -42.18
C GLN A 781 92.24 -27.67 -42.82
N ASN A 782 90.98 -28.08 -42.67
CA ASN A 782 89.83 -27.34 -43.15
C ASN A 782 89.82 -25.95 -42.48
N PRO A 783 89.92 -24.82 -43.23
CA PRO A 783 90.01 -23.48 -42.65
C PRO A 783 88.81 -23.14 -41.75
N LYS A 784 87.64 -23.74 -42.02
CA LYS A 784 86.43 -23.61 -41.20
C LYS A 784 86.60 -24.18 -39.78
N LYS A 785 87.28 -25.32 -39.63
CA LYS A 785 87.53 -25.98 -38.33
C LYS A 785 88.39 -25.07 -37.44
N LYS A 786 89.41 -24.43 -38.01
CA LYS A 786 90.29 -23.50 -37.29
C LYS A 786 89.55 -22.25 -36.79
N SER A 787 88.64 -21.68 -37.60
CA SER A 787 87.81 -20.54 -37.17
C SER A 787 86.75 -20.91 -36.13
N LEU A 788 86.18 -22.12 -36.21
CA LEU A 788 85.22 -22.62 -35.22
C LEU A 788 85.91 -22.92 -33.88
N ASP A 789 87.09 -23.54 -33.90
CA ASP A 789 87.89 -23.78 -32.69
C ASP A 789 88.34 -22.46 -32.02
N ALA A 790 88.65 -21.43 -32.82
CA ALA A 790 88.95 -20.09 -32.34
C ALA A 790 87.73 -19.40 -31.71
N LEU A 791 86.54 -19.59 -32.30
CA LEU A 791 85.27 -19.12 -31.73
C LEU A 791 85.00 -19.82 -30.39
N ILE A 792 85.09 -21.16 -30.32
CA ILE A 792 84.86 -21.93 -29.09
C ILE A 792 85.80 -21.46 -27.98
N LYS A 793 87.10 -21.27 -28.29
CA LYS A 793 88.08 -20.80 -27.31
C LYS A 793 87.73 -19.41 -26.77
N ARG A 794 87.41 -18.46 -27.65
CA ARG A 794 87.01 -17.11 -27.24
C ARG A 794 85.70 -17.08 -26.46
N LEU A 795 84.72 -17.93 -26.81
CA LEU A 795 83.45 -18.01 -26.09
C LEU A 795 83.58 -18.66 -24.71
N LYS A 796 84.58 -19.52 -24.51
CA LYS A 796 84.95 -20.04 -23.18
C LYS A 796 85.70 -19.04 -22.33
N ASP A 797 86.43 -18.11 -22.94
CA ASP A 797 87.14 -17.04 -22.23
C ASP A 797 86.20 -15.88 -21.83
N VAL A 798 85.00 -15.81 -22.43
CA VAL A 798 83.97 -14.76 -22.21
C VAL A 798 82.85 -15.20 -21.25
N ASN A 799 82.73 -16.51 -20.97
CA ASN A 799 81.93 -17.07 -19.88
C ASN A 799 82.82 -17.29 -18.65
#